data_AF-A0A375ABE4-F1
#
_entry.id   AF-A0A375ABE4-F1
#
_cell.length_a   1.000
_cell.length_b   1.000
_cell.length_c   1.000
_cell.angle_alpha   90.00
_cell.angle_beta   90.00
_cell.angle_gamma   90.00
#
_symmetry.space_group_name_H-M   'P 1'
#
loop_
_entity.id
_entity.type
_entity.pdbx_description
1 polymer ?
#
loop_
_entity_poly.entity_id
_entity_poly.type
_entity_poly.pdbx_seq_one_letter_code
_entity_poly.pdbx_strand_id
1 'polypeptide(L)'
;MGRLTPAELEQLKRGVSLRAVAQSQGHRLKKQGADSYVCRCPFHQENTPSCVITPSKNLYHCFGCGASGSVLDWLQHTERLTYPQTLLRLRELAGSASFLAAAPELSSPPASPPRQKLADLDDDGQALLDQVIHFYHQSLLASPEAQQWLAGRGLDHPELVSHFRLGFAGHHGIGGSAGLLPSSSSQEGKRLREKLAGLGVLRAATRQDHFRGCVVMPVIGWAESANVAQRGRVMQLYGRRVQPDHKILKGSPKHLYLPSPLAGVWNEAALKASPDLILCESLIDAMTFWCAGFRNVTTAYGANGFSADHLAALQYHGVKRVQIAYDRDAAGDRGAESVAAALLEAGIGAWRVRFPPGLDANAYARNSGSPESALGLALEQAAWMGNGSGPGVVFRADTVVNGESEPSSLTAPAGVPAPTVAGELTPSGDLLLTHGPRVWRVRGWQKNTVQDVMKVNVQVRDESTGAFHVDSLDMYSSRHRQGYISAAAAELECESSVIKRECGRVLLMLEQQQARQRQAAEQAERAPAVTLSAEDEAGALALLKSPDLAARIVDDLAACGVVGESTNLLTGYLAATSRKLDKPLAVLIQSSSAAGKSSLMEAVLGMMPEEERIQYSAMTGQSLYYLGETSLQHKILAIAEEEGVRQAAYALKLLQSDGELKIASTGKNEQSGELVTREYKVQGPVMLMLTTTASDVDEELLNRCLVLTVNESREQTQAIHAMQRHGQTLAGLLQSSEKQYLTRLHQNAQRLLRPLKVVNPYADRLTFLSDKTRTRRDHMKYLTLIQAIALLHQYQREVKRVTHRGQVIEYIEVEKSDIALANQLAHEVLGRTLDEMPPQTRKLLRLIQAMVGEQAQRQGCQPGEVRFTRRDIRAWTNWSDSQLKNHCLRLAEMEYLLLHGGSRGHLLQYELLWDGKSGDDPHLCGLLEVDEHEGSERKSGPVEEKSGLSLPQVRARSGVEKPASGQTAQGLDAEPVGAESDAVIRGKGKSPSAPLPVTGKTGVTHGQP
;
A
#
# COMPACT_ATOMS: atom_id res chain seq x y z
N MET A 1 -25.84 27.39 22.35
CA MET A 1 -25.15 28.17 23.41
C MET A 1 -23.83 28.68 22.87
N GLY A 2 -23.43 29.90 23.24
CA GLY A 2 -22.10 30.43 22.89
C GLY A 2 -20.99 29.60 23.53
N ARG A 3 -19.84 29.46 22.86
CA ARG A 3 -18.66 28.82 23.43
C ARG A 3 -18.11 29.71 24.55
N LEU A 4 -18.04 29.19 25.78
CA LEU A 4 -17.21 29.82 26.81
C LEU A 4 -15.75 29.72 26.38
N THR A 5 -15.01 30.80 26.60
CA THR A 5 -13.55 30.80 26.56
C THR A 5 -12.97 29.99 27.73
N PRO A 6 -11.72 29.51 27.65
CA PRO A 6 -11.05 28.86 28.76
C PRO A 6 -10.98 29.73 30.03
N ALA A 7 -10.87 31.06 29.88
CA ALA A 7 -10.85 32.00 31.00
C ALA A 7 -12.21 32.05 31.72
N GLU A 8 -13.33 32.17 30.99
CA GLU A 8 -14.68 32.14 31.57
C GLU A 8 -15.00 30.78 32.21
N LEU A 9 -14.49 29.68 31.66
CA LEU A 9 -14.65 28.35 32.24
C LEU A 9 -13.90 28.21 33.58
N GLU A 10 -12.66 28.66 33.66
CA GLU A 10 -11.89 28.66 34.92
C GLU A 10 -12.48 29.63 35.95
N GLN A 11 -13.01 30.77 35.53
CA GLN A 11 -13.75 31.67 36.39
C GLN A 11 -15.02 31.00 36.95
N LEU A 12 -15.77 30.29 36.10
CA LEU A 12 -16.97 29.54 36.52
C LEU A 12 -16.65 28.40 37.49
N LYS A 13 -15.57 27.64 37.24
CA LYS A 13 -15.08 26.60 38.16
C LYS A 13 -14.63 27.15 39.51
N ARG A 14 -14.08 28.38 39.55
CA ARG A 14 -13.71 29.06 40.80
C ARG A 14 -14.93 29.62 41.55
N GLY A 15 -15.97 30.02 40.82
CA GLY A 15 -17.21 30.57 41.40
C GLY A 15 -18.08 29.56 42.14
N VAL A 16 -17.96 28.26 41.84
CA VAL A 16 -18.78 27.21 42.47
C VAL A 16 -17.94 26.38 43.45
N SER A 17 -18.25 26.47 44.74
CA SER A 17 -17.55 25.71 45.80
C SER A 17 -17.89 24.21 45.73
N LEU A 18 -16.91 23.38 45.35
CA LEU A 18 -16.99 21.93 45.35
C LEU A 18 -17.39 21.36 46.72
N ARG A 19 -16.88 21.96 47.80
CA ARG A 19 -17.28 21.60 49.16
C ARG A 19 -18.79 21.78 49.37
N ALA A 20 -19.34 22.92 48.94
CA ALA A 20 -20.77 23.20 49.08
C ALA A 20 -21.63 22.25 48.23
N VAL A 21 -21.20 21.95 46.99
CA VAL A 21 -21.84 20.98 46.09
C VAL A 21 -21.84 19.57 46.69
N ALA A 22 -20.71 19.08 47.21
CA ALA A 22 -20.65 17.78 47.86
C ALA A 22 -21.56 17.72 49.11
N GLN A 23 -21.66 18.81 49.88
CA GLN A 23 -22.57 18.88 51.03
C GLN A 23 -24.05 18.91 50.62
N SER A 24 -24.43 19.64 49.55
CA SER A 24 -25.83 19.68 49.08
C SER A 24 -26.29 18.36 48.45
N GLN A 25 -25.37 17.60 47.86
CA GLN A 25 -25.59 16.22 47.39
C GLN A 25 -25.62 15.18 48.54
N GLY A 26 -25.52 15.62 49.80
CA GLY A 26 -25.69 14.74 50.98
C GLY A 26 -24.41 14.04 51.47
N HIS A 27 -23.23 14.34 50.89
CA HIS A 27 -21.99 13.72 51.36
C HIS A 27 -21.58 14.27 52.74
N ARG A 28 -21.50 13.37 53.73
CA ARG A 28 -21.00 13.70 55.07
C ARG A 28 -19.49 14.00 55.03
N LEU A 29 -19.14 15.28 55.01
CA LEU A 29 -17.76 15.75 55.04
C LEU A 29 -17.24 15.85 56.49
N LYS A 30 -16.13 15.18 56.81
CA LYS A 30 -15.39 15.36 58.08
C LYS A 30 -14.13 16.20 57.83
N LYS A 31 -13.91 17.25 58.61
CA LYS A 31 -12.69 18.07 58.51
C LYS A 31 -11.48 17.25 58.99
N GLN A 32 -10.39 17.27 58.24
CA GLN A 32 -9.14 16.58 58.56
C GLN A 32 -7.97 17.47 58.14
N GLY A 33 -7.25 18.04 59.10
CA GLY A 33 -6.23 19.08 58.84
C GLY A 33 -6.82 20.49 58.65
N ALA A 34 -5.98 21.44 58.22
CA ALA A 34 -6.33 22.85 58.13
C ALA A 34 -7.33 23.15 56.99
N ASP A 35 -7.05 22.63 55.79
CA ASP A 35 -7.78 22.89 54.54
C ASP A 35 -8.10 21.59 53.78
N SER A 36 -8.57 20.56 54.48
CA SER A 36 -9.04 19.33 53.84
C SER A 36 -10.25 18.74 54.55
N TYR A 37 -11.15 18.19 53.75
CA TYR A 37 -12.39 17.54 54.16
C TYR A 37 -12.46 16.17 53.51
N VAL A 38 -12.82 15.13 54.27
CA VAL A 38 -12.87 13.76 53.76
C VAL A 38 -14.30 13.23 53.82
N CYS A 39 -14.70 12.50 52.79
CA CYS A 39 -15.99 11.84 52.67
C CYS A 39 -15.83 10.47 52.00
N ARG A 40 -16.88 9.65 52.07
CA ARG A 40 -16.96 8.45 51.24
C ARG A 40 -17.03 8.86 49.77
N CYS A 41 -16.22 8.21 48.96
CA CYS A 41 -16.13 8.42 47.54
C CYS A 41 -17.49 8.16 46.86
N PRO A 42 -17.98 9.09 46.02
CA PRO A 42 -19.16 8.81 45.19
C PRO A 42 -18.87 7.94 43.96
N PHE A 43 -17.59 7.73 43.63
CA PHE A 43 -17.16 7.08 42.38
C PHE A 43 -16.91 5.56 42.52
N HIS A 44 -16.79 5.05 43.75
CA HIS A 44 -16.67 3.62 44.04
C HIS A 44 -17.26 3.30 45.41
N GLN A 45 -17.65 2.04 45.65
CA GLN A 45 -18.21 1.62 46.93
C GLN A 45 -17.11 1.39 47.98
N GLU A 46 -17.18 2.11 49.09
CA GLU A 46 -16.26 1.97 50.22
C GLU A 46 -16.97 2.18 51.57
N ASN A 47 -16.48 1.50 52.62
CA ASN A 47 -16.98 1.66 53.99
C ASN A 47 -16.26 2.78 54.76
N THR A 48 -15.01 3.05 54.42
CA THR A 48 -14.14 4.08 55.02
C THR A 48 -14.04 5.30 54.11
N PRO A 49 -14.13 6.56 54.60
CA PRO A 49 -13.92 7.75 53.77
C PRO A 49 -12.51 7.85 53.17
N SER A 50 -12.36 7.80 51.84
CA SER A 50 -11.07 8.02 51.14
C SER A 50 -11.03 9.21 50.18
N CYS A 51 -12.17 9.89 49.96
CA CYS A 51 -12.25 11.03 49.05
C CYS A 51 -11.99 12.35 49.77
N VAL A 52 -10.86 12.99 49.48
CA VAL A 52 -10.41 14.26 50.07
C VAL A 52 -10.77 15.41 49.13
N ILE A 53 -11.46 16.42 49.67
CA ILE A 53 -11.75 17.72 49.02
C ILE A 53 -10.88 18.78 49.69
N THR A 54 -10.20 19.60 48.87
CA THR A 54 -9.29 20.68 49.31
C THR A 54 -9.91 22.03 48.92
N PRO A 55 -10.59 22.74 49.84
CA PRO A 55 -11.34 23.96 49.52
C PRO A 55 -10.50 25.08 48.90
N SER A 56 -9.27 25.34 49.34
CA SER A 56 -8.44 26.42 48.74
C SER A 56 -8.12 26.20 47.26
N LYS A 57 -8.07 24.94 46.82
CA LYS A 57 -7.81 24.55 45.43
C LYS A 57 -9.08 24.31 44.61
N ASN A 58 -10.22 24.12 45.30
CA ASN A 58 -11.50 23.69 44.73
C ASN A 58 -11.42 22.38 43.91
N LEU A 59 -10.58 21.45 44.38
CA LEU A 59 -10.33 20.13 43.78
C LEU A 59 -10.65 18.99 44.76
N TYR A 60 -10.87 17.79 44.23
CA TYR A 60 -10.91 16.54 44.99
C TYR A 60 -9.85 15.54 44.51
N HIS A 61 -9.47 14.62 45.40
CA HIS A 61 -8.68 13.43 45.11
C HIS A 61 -9.12 12.27 46.01
N CYS A 62 -9.40 11.11 45.41
CA CYS A 62 -9.78 9.89 46.10
C CYS A 62 -8.60 8.92 46.22
N PHE A 63 -8.20 8.58 47.44
CA PHE A 63 -7.10 7.65 47.69
C PHE A 63 -7.48 6.18 47.52
N GLY A 64 -8.78 5.83 47.48
CA GLY A 64 -9.25 4.48 47.20
C GLY A 64 -9.22 4.11 45.72
N CYS A 65 -9.79 4.95 44.84
CA CYS A 65 -9.93 4.67 43.41
C CYS A 65 -9.10 5.57 42.47
N GLY A 66 -8.32 6.52 43.01
CA GLY A 66 -7.51 7.45 42.21
C GLY A 66 -8.28 8.56 41.49
N ALA A 67 -9.62 8.58 41.58
CA ALA A 67 -10.43 9.63 40.96
C ALA A 67 -10.08 11.02 41.51
N SER A 68 -9.79 11.97 40.63
CA SER A 68 -9.43 13.35 41.00
C SER A 68 -9.94 14.35 39.96
N GLY A 69 -10.24 15.57 40.38
CA GLY A 69 -10.79 16.59 39.47
C GLY A 69 -11.28 17.85 40.16
N SER A 70 -11.95 18.70 39.38
CA SER A 70 -12.58 19.95 39.79
C SER A 70 -14.07 19.77 40.08
N VAL A 71 -14.75 20.86 40.44
CA VAL A 71 -16.22 20.89 40.59
C VAL A 71 -16.98 20.48 39.33
N LEU A 72 -16.40 20.70 38.14
CA LEU A 72 -17.00 20.27 36.87
C LEU A 72 -17.00 18.74 36.77
N ASP A 73 -15.85 18.12 37.03
CA ASP A 73 -15.65 16.67 36.93
C ASP A 73 -16.49 15.95 38.00
N TRP A 74 -16.57 16.52 39.22
CA TRP A 74 -17.45 16.04 40.28
C TRP A 74 -18.92 16.01 39.83
N LEU A 75 -19.45 17.09 39.25
CA LEU A 75 -20.84 17.16 38.78
C LEU A 75 -21.11 16.21 37.60
N GLN A 76 -20.16 16.05 36.67
CA GLN A 76 -20.28 15.07 35.57
C GLN A 76 -20.43 13.64 36.08
N HIS A 77 -19.67 13.27 37.10
CA HIS A 77 -19.71 11.91 37.64
C HIS A 77 -20.85 11.69 38.64
N THR A 78 -21.16 12.65 39.51
CA THR A 78 -22.21 12.50 40.55
C THR A 78 -23.62 12.71 40.02
N GLU A 79 -23.84 13.69 39.14
CA GLU A 79 -25.16 13.99 38.54
C GLU A 79 -25.33 13.36 37.14
N ARG A 80 -24.33 12.61 36.64
CA ARG A 80 -24.30 11.95 35.31
C ARG A 80 -24.57 12.90 34.13
N LEU A 81 -24.16 14.16 34.27
CA LEU A 81 -24.45 15.22 33.30
C LEU A 81 -23.46 15.20 32.13
N THR A 82 -23.98 15.40 30.91
CA THR A 82 -23.13 15.73 29.76
C THR A 82 -22.48 17.11 29.94
N TYR A 83 -21.32 17.34 29.30
CA TYR A 83 -20.59 18.61 29.44
C TYR A 83 -21.45 19.88 29.24
N PRO A 84 -22.37 19.98 28.25
CA PRO A 84 -23.28 21.13 28.14
C PRO A 84 -24.23 21.28 29.33
N GLN A 85 -24.79 20.17 29.85
CA GLN A 85 -25.66 20.17 31.02
C GLN A 85 -24.88 20.57 32.28
N THR A 86 -23.63 20.10 32.44
CA THR A 86 -22.76 20.49 33.55
C THR A 86 -22.46 21.99 33.55
N LEU A 87 -22.29 22.61 32.37
CA LEU A 87 -22.06 24.05 32.27
C LEU A 87 -23.28 24.90 32.62
N LEU A 88 -24.49 24.41 32.31
CA LEU A 88 -25.74 25.01 32.81
C LEU A 88 -25.81 24.90 34.32
N ARG A 89 -25.59 23.68 34.85
CA ARG A 89 -25.63 23.38 36.27
C ARG A 89 -24.63 24.21 37.08
N LEU A 90 -23.40 24.38 36.58
CA LEU A 90 -22.40 25.26 37.17
C LEU A 90 -22.83 26.73 37.17
N ARG A 91 -23.54 27.21 36.14
CA ARG A 91 -24.07 28.58 36.10
C ARG A 91 -25.22 28.81 37.08
N GLU A 92 -26.09 27.82 37.27
CA GLU A 92 -27.11 27.83 38.32
C GLU A 92 -26.45 27.90 39.71
N LEU A 93 -25.49 27.02 39.97
CA LEU A 93 -24.79 26.90 41.25
C LEU A 93 -23.87 28.10 41.55
N ALA A 94 -23.43 28.86 40.54
CA ALA A 94 -22.66 30.09 40.71
C ALA A 94 -23.49 31.30 41.15
N GLY A 95 -24.83 31.19 41.15
CA GLY A 95 -25.74 32.23 41.63
C GLY A 95 -26.04 33.32 40.60
N SER A 96 -27.25 33.30 40.04
CA SER A 96 -27.78 34.35 39.16
C SER A 96 -28.10 35.64 39.93
N ALA A 97 -27.09 36.41 40.34
CA ALA A 97 -27.28 37.65 41.09
C ALA A 97 -26.18 38.73 40.88
N SER A 98 -25.68 38.95 39.65
CA SER A 98 -24.93 40.19 39.33
C SER A 98 -24.82 40.59 37.85
N PHE A 99 -25.77 40.22 36.98
CA PHE A 99 -25.76 40.64 35.56
C PHE A 99 -27.15 40.91 34.94
N LEU A 100 -28.16 41.26 35.74
CA LEU A 100 -29.50 41.61 35.26
C LEU A 100 -30.12 42.80 36.02
N ALA A 101 -30.12 43.98 35.35
CA ALA A 101 -30.95 45.20 35.52
C ALA A 101 -30.08 46.45 35.20
N ALA A 102 -30.50 47.44 34.40
CA ALA A 102 -31.64 47.59 33.50
C ALA A 102 -31.22 48.47 32.28
N ALA A 103 -32.07 48.56 31.25
CA ALA A 103 -31.73 49.13 29.93
C ALA A 103 -31.43 50.66 29.93
N PRO A 104 -30.70 51.14 28.90
CA PRO A 104 -31.40 51.70 27.74
C PRO A 104 -31.13 50.93 26.43
N GLU A 105 -32.03 51.12 25.46
CA GLU A 105 -32.11 50.33 24.23
C GLU A 105 -30.89 50.53 23.29
N LEU A 106 -29.92 49.63 23.40
CA LEU A 106 -28.95 49.37 22.34
C LEU A 106 -29.13 47.91 21.89
N SER A 107 -29.99 47.79 20.87
CA SER A 107 -30.25 46.63 20.01
C SER A 107 -29.54 45.34 20.39
N SER A 108 -30.33 44.36 20.83
CA SER A 108 -29.94 42.95 20.88
C SER A 108 -29.17 42.59 19.60
N PRO A 109 -27.96 41.99 19.66
CA PRO A 109 -27.54 41.17 18.54
C PRO A 109 -28.65 40.11 18.41
N PRO A 110 -29.34 40.04 17.26
CA PRO A 110 -30.61 39.32 17.20
C PRO A 110 -30.39 37.90 17.69
N ALA A 111 -31.30 37.43 18.55
CA ALA A 111 -31.48 36.01 18.74
C ALA A 111 -31.55 35.43 17.33
N SER A 112 -30.53 34.66 16.93
CA SER A 112 -30.43 34.20 15.55
C SER A 112 -31.75 33.51 15.25
N PRO A 113 -32.49 33.92 14.20
CA PRO A 113 -33.82 33.39 13.95
C PRO A 113 -33.73 31.87 13.95
N PRO A 114 -34.75 31.15 14.49
CA PRO A 114 -34.70 29.71 14.62
C PRO A 114 -34.27 29.12 13.27
N ARG A 115 -33.05 28.56 13.23
CA ARG A 115 -32.41 28.22 11.96
C ARG A 115 -33.28 27.19 11.27
N GLN A 116 -33.70 27.51 10.05
CA GLN A 116 -34.55 26.65 9.25
C GLN A 116 -33.90 25.27 9.14
N LYS A 117 -34.66 24.21 9.42
CA LYS A 117 -34.14 22.86 9.20
C LYS A 117 -33.96 22.67 7.71
N LEU A 118 -32.91 21.97 7.30
CA LEU A 118 -32.64 21.71 5.88
C LEU A 118 -33.78 20.91 5.21
N ALA A 119 -34.49 20.09 6.01
CA ALA A 119 -35.73 19.41 5.64
C ALA A 119 -36.89 20.34 5.26
N ASP A 120 -36.96 21.51 5.92
CA ASP A 120 -38.08 22.45 5.84
C ASP A 120 -37.82 23.54 4.77
N LEU A 121 -36.91 23.29 3.82
CA LEU A 121 -36.57 24.22 2.74
C LEU A 121 -37.55 24.17 1.57
N ASP A 122 -37.79 25.35 1.01
CA ASP A 122 -38.40 25.56 -0.29
C ASP A 122 -37.47 25.07 -1.41
N ASP A 123 -38.01 24.86 -2.62
CA ASP A 123 -37.21 24.45 -3.78
C ASP A 123 -36.15 25.51 -4.13
N ASP A 124 -36.46 26.81 -3.98
CA ASP A 124 -35.51 27.93 -4.04
C ASP A 124 -34.37 27.83 -3.01
N GLY A 125 -34.59 27.15 -1.89
CA GLY A 125 -33.62 26.96 -0.81
C GLY A 125 -32.71 25.77 -1.07
N GLN A 126 -33.29 24.67 -1.55
CA GLN A 126 -32.54 23.49 -2.00
C GLN A 126 -31.71 23.83 -3.25
N ALA A 127 -32.27 24.51 -4.25
CA ALA A 127 -31.55 24.95 -5.45
C ALA A 127 -30.35 25.86 -5.13
N LEU A 128 -30.49 26.79 -4.18
CA LEU A 128 -29.37 27.62 -3.73
C LEU A 128 -28.29 26.80 -3.01
N LEU A 129 -28.68 25.74 -2.28
CA LEU A 129 -27.73 24.85 -1.62
C LEU A 129 -27.00 23.94 -2.62
N ASP A 130 -27.68 23.45 -3.66
CA ASP A 130 -27.06 22.74 -4.78
C ASP A 130 -26.10 23.63 -5.59
N GLN A 131 -26.41 24.92 -5.79
CA GLN A 131 -25.46 25.88 -6.39
C GLN A 131 -24.18 26.03 -5.54
N VAL A 132 -24.30 26.05 -4.21
CA VAL A 132 -23.16 26.06 -3.29
C VAL A 132 -22.35 24.77 -3.39
N ILE A 133 -23.01 23.61 -3.43
CA ILE A 133 -22.35 22.30 -3.61
C ILE A 133 -21.61 22.26 -4.95
N HIS A 134 -22.25 22.69 -6.04
CA HIS A 134 -21.64 22.74 -7.36
C HIS A 134 -20.42 23.65 -7.40
N PHE A 135 -20.50 24.84 -6.79
CA PHE A 135 -19.36 25.75 -6.66
C PHE A 135 -18.19 25.10 -5.89
N TYR A 136 -18.46 24.43 -4.77
CA TYR A 136 -17.41 23.70 -4.04
C TYR A 136 -16.83 22.54 -4.87
N HIS A 137 -17.67 21.80 -5.62
CA HIS A 137 -17.22 20.70 -6.47
C HIS A 137 -16.25 21.18 -7.54
N GLN A 138 -16.61 22.23 -8.30
CA GLN A 138 -15.70 22.86 -9.26
C GLN A 138 -14.42 23.39 -8.59
N SER A 139 -14.55 23.98 -7.40
CA SER A 139 -13.40 24.45 -6.61
C SER A 139 -12.45 23.34 -6.16
N LEU A 140 -12.91 22.08 -6.01
CA LEU A 140 -12.06 20.93 -5.71
C LEU A 140 -11.37 20.41 -6.96
N LEU A 141 -12.12 20.30 -8.08
CA LEU A 141 -11.55 19.88 -9.37
C LEU A 141 -10.44 20.84 -9.84
N ALA A 142 -10.55 22.13 -9.52
CA ALA A 142 -9.55 23.15 -9.82
C ALA A 142 -8.47 23.35 -8.74
N SER A 143 -8.45 22.55 -7.65
CA SER A 143 -7.53 22.76 -6.52
C SER A 143 -6.58 21.58 -6.29
N PRO A 144 -5.30 21.72 -6.70
CA PRO A 144 -4.26 20.74 -6.40
C PRO A 144 -4.06 20.49 -4.89
N GLU A 145 -4.25 21.50 -4.04
CA GLU A 145 -4.18 21.35 -2.57
C GLU A 145 -5.22 20.33 -2.07
N ALA A 146 -6.47 20.45 -2.53
CA ALA A 146 -7.55 19.56 -2.12
C ALA A 146 -7.36 18.14 -2.67
N GLN A 147 -6.87 18.00 -3.91
CA GLN A 147 -6.56 16.72 -4.54
C GLN A 147 -5.40 16.00 -3.84
N GLN A 148 -4.28 16.69 -3.61
CA GLN A 148 -3.13 16.16 -2.85
C GLN A 148 -3.52 15.77 -1.42
N TRP A 149 -4.46 16.50 -0.80
CA TRP A 149 -4.96 16.17 0.52
C TRP A 149 -5.85 14.91 0.54
N LEU A 150 -6.62 14.66 -0.51
CA LEU A 150 -7.38 13.42 -0.69
C LEU A 150 -6.44 12.23 -0.93
N ALA A 151 -5.49 12.34 -1.87
CA ALA A 151 -4.48 11.33 -2.14
C ALA A 151 -3.62 11.03 -0.89
N GLY A 152 -3.20 12.08 -0.17
CA GLY A 152 -2.51 11.95 1.11
C GLY A 152 -3.31 11.21 2.19
N ARG A 153 -4.63 11.05 2.01
CA ARG A 153 -5.52 10.22 2.86
C ARG A 153 -5.93 8.86 2.28
N GLY A 154 -5.49 8.51 1.06
CA GLY A 154 -5.97 7.32 0.35
C GLY A 154 -7.42 7.44 -0.15
N LEU A 155 -7.85 8.66 -0.48
CA LEU A 155 -9.20 9.00 -0.94
C LEU A 155 -9.20 9.52 -2.39
N ASP A 156 -8.27 9.04 -3.20
CA ASP A 156 -7.98 9.43 -4.59
C ASP A 156 -8.59 8.49 -5.65
N HIS A 157 -9.46 7.57 -5.25
CA HIS A 157 -10.21 6.71 -6.17
C HIS A 157 -10.95 7.56 -7.23
N PRO A 158 -10.80 7.27 -8.54
CA PRO A 158 -11.17 8.19 -9.63
C PRO A 158 -12.65 8.59 -9.63
N GLU A 159 -13.54 7.67 -9.24
CA GLU A 159 -14.98 7.90 -9.15
C GLU A 159 -15.42 8.65 -7.89
N LEU A 160 -14.63 8.70 -6.81
CA LEU A 160 -15.11 9.15 -5.48
C LEU A 160 -15.64 10.59 -5.54
N VAL A 161 -14.84 11.48 -6.14
CA VAL A 161 -15.10 12.93 -6.23
C VAL A 161 -16.40 13.22 -6.98
N SER A 162 -16.62 12.57 -8.12
CA SER A 162 -17.82 12.75 -8.95
C SER A 162 -19.04 12.04 -8.37
N HIS A 163 -18.89 10.79 -7.90
CA HIS A 163 -20.00 9.96 -7.42
C HIS A 163 -20.71 10.58 -6.21
N PHE A 164 -19.97 11.10 -5.23
CA PHE A 164 -20.55 11.72 -4.03
C PHE A 164 -20.59 13.25 -4.07
N ARG A 165 -20.16 13.89 -5.18
CA ARG A 165 -20.09 15.36 -5.33
C ARG A 165 -19.21 16.04 -4.27
N LEU A 166 -18.00 15.52 -4.01
CA LEU A 166 -17.04 16.16 -3.10
C LEU A 166 -16.66 17.55 -3.62
N GLY A 167 -16.53 18.51 -2.72
CA GLY A 167 -16.10 19.88 -3.03
C GLY A 167 -15.07 20.43 -2.06
N PHE A 168 -14.57 21.64 -2.33
CA PHE A 168 -13.57 22.33 -1.51
C PHE A 168 -13.95 23.79 -1.32
N ALA A 169 -14.04 24.22 -0.05
CA ALA A 169 -14.41 25.60 0.28
C ALA A 169 -13.23 26.59 0.24
N GLY A 170 -12.01 26.14 -0.06
CA GLY A 170 -10.85 26.98 -0.32
C GLY A 170 -10.47 27.98 0.78
N HIS A 171 -9.55 28.89 0.47
CA HIS A 171 -9.17 29.99 1.38
C HIS A 171 -10.11 31.19 1.33
N HIS A 172 -10.96 31.31 0.31
CA HIS A 172 -11.87 32.46 0.15
C HIS A 172 -13.37 32.10 0.26
N GLY A 173 -13.73 30.82 0.16
CA GLY A 173 -15.12 30.37 0.21
C GLY A 173 -15.99 30.91 -0.93
N ILE A 174 -17.29 30.70 -0.79
CA ILE A 174 -18.30 31.24 -1.74
C ILE A 174 -18.36 32.78 -1.81
N GLY A 175 -17.67 33.48 -0.90
CA GLY A 175 -17.74 34.93 -0.73
C GLY A 175 -16.55 35.73 -1.27
N GLY A 176 -15.55 35.08 -1.88
CA GLY A 176 -14.37 35.73 -2.46
C GLY A 176 -14.63 36.49 -3.77
N SER A 177 -13.60 37.13 -4.32
CA SER A 177 -13.66 37.88 -5.59
C SER A 177 -13.94 37.02 -6.82
N ALA A 178 -13.69 35.71 -6.74
CA ALA A 178 -14.08 34.69 -7.72
C ALA A 178 -15.16 33.73 -7.18
N GLY A 179 -15.90 34.14 -6.14
CA GLY A 179 -16.90 33.32 -5.47
C GLY A 179 -18.27 33.30 -6.18
N LEU A 180 -19.15 32.40 -5.74
CA LEU A 180 -20.53 32.26 -6.22
C LEU A 180 -21.38 33.53 -6.04
N LEU A 181 -21.03 34.41 -5.11
CA LEU A 181 -21.90 35.50 -4.66
C LEU A 181 -21.66 36.83 -5.40
N PRO A 182 -22.72 37.48 -5.91
CA PRO A 182 -22.65 38.85 -6.42
C PRO A 182 -22.07 39.85 -5.41
N SER A 183 -21.71 41.03 -5.93
CA SER A 183 -21.17 42.14 -5.13
C SER A 183 -22.04 42.41 -3.90
N SER A 184 -21.39 42.60 -2.74
CA SER A 184 -22.06 42.93 -1.48
C SER A 184 -22.79 44.29 -1.49
N SER A 185 -22.52 45.15 -2.48
CA SER A 185 -23.30 46.39 -2.70
C SER A 185 -24.65 46.15 -3.37
N SER A 186 -24.77 45.11 -4.20
CA SER A 186 -26.00 44.78 -4.96
C SER A 186 -27.12 44.27 -4.04
N GLN A 187 -28.39 44.50 -4.42
CA GLN A 187 -29.53 43.97 -3.66
C GLN A 187 -29.57 42.44 -3.66
N GLU A 188 -29.27 41.82 -4.80
CA GLU A 188 -29.18 40.37 -4.96
C GLU A 188 -28.08 39.76 -4.08
N GLY A 189 -26.87 40.32 -4.12
CA GLY A 189 -25.75 39.87 -3.28
C GLY A 189 -26.04 40.01 -1.78
N LYS A 190 -26.83 41.00 -1.37
CA LYS A 190 -27.34 41.11 0.02
C LYS A 190 -28.35 40.00 0.33
N ARG A 191 -29.39 39.82 -0.49
CA ARG A 191 -30.42 38.78 -0.36
C ARG A 191 -29.82 37.37 -0.24
N LEU A 192 -28.87 37.03 -1.12
CA LEU A 192 -28.21 35.72 -1.11
C LEU A 192 -27.34 35.53 0.14
N ARG A 193 -26.57 36.54 0.56
CA ARG A 193 -25.76 36.49 1.80
C ARG A 193 -26.61 36.43 3.07
N GLU A 194 -27.87 36.85 3.01
CA GLU A 194 -28.84 36.67 4.07
C GLU A 194 -29.43 35.26 4.09
N LYS A 195 -29.96 34.76 2.95
CA LYS A 195 -30.48 33.38 2.86
C LYS A 195 -29.43 32.36 3.28
N LEU A 196 -28.19 32.46 2.76
CA LEU A 196 -27.08 31.57 3.14
C LEU A 196 -26.62 31.68 4.59
N ALA A 197 -26.84 32.82 5.26
CA ALA A 197 -26.56 32.95 6.69
C ALA A 197 -27.68 32.32 7.56
N GLY A 198 -28.92 32.33 7.07
CA GLY A 198 -30.04 31.56 7.63
C GLY A 198 -29.78 30.05 7.54
N LEU A 199 -29.33 29.57 6.38
CA LEU A 199 -28.89 28.17 6.17
C LEU A 199 -27.63 27.79 6.97
N GLY A 200 -26.86 28.77 7.45
CA GLY A 200 -25.61 28.55 8.16
C GLY A 200 -24.39 28.23 7.27
N VAL A 201 -24.54 28.29 5.95
CA VAL A 201 -23.42 28.21 4.98
C VAL A 201 -22.49 29.41 5.16
N LEU A 202 -23.05 30.60 5.41
CA LEU A 202 -22.31 31.76 5.91
C LEU A 202 -22.49 31.90 7.42
N ARG A 203 -21.43 32.26 8.13
CA ARG A 203 -21.51 32.58 9.56
C ARG A 203 -22.21 33.92 9.75
N ALA A 204 -23.32 33.94 10.49
CA ALA A 204 -24.14 35.13 10.70
C ALA A 204 -23.34 36.38 11.15
N ALA A 205 -22.37 36.22 12.04
CA ALA A 205 -21.57 37.31 12.59
C ALA A 205 -20.47 37.83 11.63
N THR A 206 -19.66 36.94 11.04
CA THR A 206 -18.51 37.35 10.21
C THR A 206 -18.82 37.41 8.71
N ARG A 207 -19.98 36.89 8.28
CA ARG A 207 -20.38 36.67 6.88
C ARG A 207 -19.35 35.92 6.03
N GLN A 208 -18.41 35.23 6.68
CA GLN A 208 -17.47 34.31 6.07
C GLN A 208 -18.12 32.96 5.88
N ASP A 209 -17.66 32.25 4.85
CA ASP A 209 -17.94 30.85 4.60
C ASP A 209 -17.66 30.00 5.86
N HIS A 210 -18.64 29.18 6.24
CA HIS A 210 -18.57 28.33 7.42
C HIS A 210 -17.53 27.21 7.26
N PHE A 211 -17.43 26.65 6.05
CA PHE A 211 -16.57 25.54 5.67
C PHE A 211 -15.20 25.95 5.15
N ARG A 212 -14.90 27.26 5.03
CA ARG A 212 -13.58 27.81 4.65
C ARG A 212 -12.40 26.93 5.12
N GLY A 213 -11.63 26.43 4.15
CA GLY A 213 -10.49 25.52 4.35
C GLY A 213 -10.87 24.06 4.63
N CYS A 214 -12.01 23.59 4.15
CA CYS A 214 -12.46 22.19 4.27
C CYS A 214 -12.76 21.57 2.90
N VAL A 215 -12.50 20.27 2.76
CA VAL A 215 -13.19 19.42 1.79
C VAL A 215 -14.62 19.20 2.33
N VAL A 216 -15.61 19.39 1.47
CA VAL A 216 -17.05 19.42 1.77
C VAL A 216 -17.75 18.28 1.06
N MET A 217 -18.77 17.71 1.68
CA MET A 217 -19.60 16.63 1.13
C MET A 217 -21.08 16.90 1.41
N PRO A 218 -21.99 16.77 0.44
CA PRO A 218 -23.42 16.72 0.69
C PRO A 218 -23.87 15.37 1.26
N VAL A 219 -24.79 15.42 2.21
CA VAL A 219 -25.59 14.28 2.68
C VAL A 219 -27.00 14.47 2.17
N ILE A 220 -27.53 13.45 1.50
CA ILE A 220 -28.82 13.48 0.80
C ILE A 220 -29.82 12.64 1.61
N GLY A 221 -31.10 12.99 1.57
CA GLY A 221 -32.16 12.15 2.11
C GLY A 221 -32.48 11.00 1.14
N TRP A 222 -32.64 9.80 1.70
CA TRP A 222 -32.80 8.56 0.94
C TRP A 222 -34.11 8.54 0.14
N ALA A 223 -34.09 7.93 -1.04
CA ALA A 223 -35.07 8.20 -2.10
C ALA A 223 -36.50 7.78 -1.74
N GLU A 224 -36.67 6.69 -1.00
CA GLU A 224 -37.99 6.17 -0.59
C GLU A 224 -38.40 6.59 0.84
N SER A 225 -37.72 7.56 1.46
CA SER A 225 -38.00 7.99 2.85
C SER A 225 -39.48 8.21 3.12
N ALA A 226 -39.97 7.71 4.26
CA ALA A 226 -41.36 7.93 4.69
C ALA A 226 -41.70 9.43 4.81
N ASN A 227 -40.69 10.28 5.10
CA ASN A 227 -40.83 11.72 5.04
C ASN A 227 -40.52 12.24 3.64
N VAL A 228 -41.57 12.55 2.88
CA VAL A 228 -41.47 13.06 1.49
C VAL A 228 -40.58 14.30 1.37
N ALA A 229 -40.54 15.17 2.39
CA ALA A 229 -39.71 16.38 2.37
C ALA A 229 -38.19 16.12 2.41
N GLN A 230 -37.76 14.88 2.70
CA GLN A 230 -36.35 14.48 2.71
C GLN A 230 -35.88 13.88 1.37
N ARG A 231 -36.78 13.30 0.56
CA ARG A 231 -36.43 12.43 -0.57
C ARG A 231 -35.56 13.14 -1.61
N GLY A 232 -34.34 12.65 -1.84
CA GLY A 232 -33.40 13.20 -2.83
C GLY A 232 -32.89 14.62 -2.54
N ARG A 233 -33.30 15.24 -1.43
CA ARG A 233 -32.96 16.61 -1.04
C ARG A 233 -31.69 16.63 -0.18
N VAL A 234 -30.98 17.76 -0.17
CA VAL A 234 -29.79 17.95 0.66
C VAL A 234 -30.23 18.15 2.12
N MET A 235 -29.84 17.21 2.97
CA MET A 235 -30.24 17.14 4.37
C MET A 235 -29.17 17.67 5.33
N GLN A 236 -27.91 17.63 4.92
CA GLN A 236 -26.77 18.10 5.69
C GLN A 236 -25.57 18.37 4.76
N LEU A 237 -24.64 19.26 5.14
CA LEU A 237 -23.31 19.33 4.53
C LEU A 237 -22.26 18.99 5.60
N TYR A 238 -21.37 18.07 5.28
CA TYR A 238 -20.18 17.75 6.07
C TYR A 238 -18.98 18.53 5.54
N GLY A 239 -18.04 18.91 6.40
CA GLY A 239 -16.78 19.51 6.00
C GLY A 239 -15.60 19.10 6.88
N ARG A 240 -14.54 18.53 6.30
CA ARG A 240 -13.29 18.18 6.99
C ARG A 240 -12.20 19.20 6.67
N ARG A 241 -11.60 19.79 7.70
CA ARG A 241 -10.49 20.75 7.55
C ARG A 241 -9.30 20.12 6.84
N VAL A 242 -8.72 20.85 5.87
CA VAL A 242 -7.53 20.36 5.14
C VAL A 242 -6.23 20.60 5.88
N GLN A 243 -6.17 21.67 6.69
CA GLN A 243 -4.96 22.07 7.42
C GLN A 243 -4.45 20.97 8.36
N PRO A 244 -3.11 20.81 8.51
CA PRO A 244 -2.53 19.91 9.50
C PRO A 244 -3.02 20.19 10.91
N ASP A 245 -3.23 19.14 11.71
CA ASP A 245 -3.84 19.24 13.05
C ASP A 245 -3.10 20.20 13.98
N HIS A 246 -1.77 20.33 13.86
CA HIS A 246 -0.97 21.28 14.65
C HIS A 246 -1.23 22.76 14.32
N LYS A 247 -1.81 23.07 13.15
CA LYS A 247 -2.24 24.43 12.76
C LYS A 247 -3.69 24.72 13.16
N ILE A 248 -4.46 23.70 13.53
CA ILE A 248 -5.84 23.86 14.00
C ILE A 248 -5.77 24.28 15.48
N LEU A 249 -6.27 25.49 15.79
CA LEU A 249 -6.38 26.01 17.16
C LEU A 249 -6.98 24.96 18.12
N LYS A 250 -6.24 24.62 19.19
CA LYS A 250 -6.61 23.57 20.16
C LYS A 250 -8.04 23.76 20.67
N GLY A 251 -8.88 22.74 20.53
CA GLY A 251 -10.33 22.81 20.85
C GLY A 251 -11.23 23.27 19.70
N SER A 252 -10.67 23.63 18.53
CA SER A 252 -11.45 23.83 17.30
C SER A 252 -11.80 22.47 16.67
N PRO A 253 -13.03 22.29 16.16
CA PRO A 253 -13.43 21.03 15.57
C PRO A 253 -12.77 20.83 14.20
N LYS A 254 -12.24 19.62 13.97
CA LYS A 254 -11.66 19.17 12.70
C LYS A 254 -12.73 18.88 11.64
N HIS A 255 -13.88 18.38 12.11
CA HIS A 255 -15.08 18.10 11.32
C HIS A 255 -16.12 19.20 11.58
N LEU A 256 -16.80 19.65 10.54
CA LEU A 256 -17.87 20.63 10.58
C LEU A 256 -19.12 20.03 9.95
N TYR A 257 -20.27 20.45 10.46
CA TYR A 257 -21.57 20.27 9.82
C TYR A 257 -22.24 21.63 9.71
N LEU A 258 -23.24 21.80 8.83
CA LEU A 258 -24.13 22.94 8.94
C LEU A 258 -24.82 22.93 10.30
N PRO A 259 -25.12 24.10 10.88
CA PRO A 259 -25.77 24.20 12.19
C PRO A 259 -27.29 23.96 12.09
N SER A 260 -27.64 22.81 11.52
CA SER A 260 -28.97 22.19 11.42
C SER A 260 -28.86 20.77 12.03
N PRO A 261 -29.97 20.11 12.41
CA PRO A 261 -29.93 18.73 12.88
C PRO A 261 -29.22 17.79 11.89
N LEU A 262 -28.57 16.74 12.40
CA LEU A 262 -27.98 15.69 11.58
C LEU A 262 -29.11 14.80 11.05
N ALA A 263 -29.22 14.69 9.72
CA ALA A 263 -30.33 14.02 9.03
C ALA A 263 -29.88 13.51 7.66
N GLY A 264 -30.66 12.60 7.07
CA GLY A 264 -30.33 11.92 5.81
C GLY A 264 -29.36 10.74 6.01
N VAL A 265 -29.11 10.00 4.93
CA VAL A 265 -28.29 8.78 4.92
C VAL A 265 -27.30 8.84 3.77
N TRP A 266 -26.00 8.81 4.09
CA TRP A 266 -24.95 8.81 3.07
C TRP A 266 -24.81 7.41 2.44
N ASN A 267 -24.54 7.34 1.13
CA ASN A 267 -24.41 6.11 0.35
C ASN A 267 -25.61 5.14 0.49
N GLU A 268 -26.84 5.60 0.22
CA GLU A 268 -28.04 4.74 0.18
C GLU A 268 -27.87 3.50 -0.73
N ALA A 269 -27.10 3.62 -1.81
CA ALA A 269 -26.82 2.52 -2.72
C ALA A 269 -26.22 1.29 -2.02
N ALA A 270 -25.44 1.48 -0.95
CA ALA A 270 -24.94 0.37 -0.12
C ALA A 270 -26.05 -0.42 0.58
N LEU A 271 -27.06 0.29 1.11
CA LEU A 271 -28.20 -0.32 1.79
C LEU A 271 -29.09 -1.10 0.80
N LYS A 272 -29.26 -0.57 -0.42
CA LYS A 272 -30.01 -1.22 -1.51
C LYS A 272 -29.30 -2.46 -2.06
N ALA A 273 -27.97 -2.49 -2.04
CA ALA A 273 -27.17 -3.53 -2.69
C ALA A 273 -26.91 -4.77 -1.80
N SER A 274 -26.97 -4.65 -0.47
CA SER A 274 -26.51 -5.71 0.44
C SER A 274 -27.33 -5.77 1.74
N PRO A 275 -27.72 -6.98 2.21
CA PRO A 275 -28.27 -7.16 3.55
C PRO A 275 -27.20 -7.09 4.66
N ASP A 276 -25.93 -6.92 4.29
CA ASP A 276 -24.77 -6.79 5.17
C ASP A 276 -24.04 -5.47 4.91
N LEU A 277 -23.88 -4.65 5.95
CA LEU A 277 -23.47 -3.25 5.83
C LEU A 277 -22.38 -2.87 6.83
N ILE A 278 -21.37 -2.15 6.36
CA ILE A 278 -20.33 -1.56 7.20
C ILE A 278 -20.82 -0.17 7.64
N LEU A 279 -20.75 0.14 8.94
CA LEU A 279 -21.17 1.41 9.52
C LEU A 279 -19.99 2.08 10.23
N CYS A 280 -19.42 3.11 9.61
CA CYS A 280 -18.26 3.84 10.15
C CYS A 280 -18.67 5.01 11.06
N GLU A 281 -17.73 5.54 11.86
CA GLU A 281 -17.99 6.73 12.68
C GLU A 281 -17.99 8.04 11.88
N SER A 282 -17.20 8.14 10.80
CA SER A 282 -17.12 9.36 9.99
C SER A 282 -17.15 9.09 8.48
N LEU A 283 -17.58 10.10 7.72
CA LEU A 283 -17.56 10.05 6.25
C LEU A 283 -16.17 9.76 5.68
N ILE A 284 -15.09 10.16 6.39
CA ILE A 284 -13.71 9.89 5.93
C ILE A 284 -13.41 8.40 6.02
N ASP A 285 -13.84 7.75 7.10
CA ASP A 285 -13.68 6.31 7.32
C ASP A 285 -14.55 5.50 6.36
N ALA A 286 -15.81 5.90 6.17
CA ALA A 286 -16.69 5.29 5.19
C ALA A 286 -16.16 5.42 3.75
N MET A 287 -15.65 6.59 3.37
CA MET A 287 -14.97 6.75 2.08
C MET A 287 -13.67 5.94 1.99
N THR A 288 -12.95 5.71 3.10
CA THR A 288 -11.74 4.87 3.11
C THR A 288 -12.10 3.42 2.77
N PHE A 289 -13.10 2.84 3.43
CA PHE A 289 -13.65 1.52 3.07
C PHE A 289 -14.14 1.48 1.62
N TRP A 290 -14.88 2.51 1.20
CA TRP A 290 -15.41 2.61 -0.17
C TRP A 290 -14.27 2.60 -1.21
N CYS A 291 -13.24 3.44 -1.03
CA CYS A 291 -12.05 3.49 -1.89
C CYS A 291 -11.28 2.17 -1.90
N ALA A 292 -11.23 1.46 -0.76
CA ALA A 292 -10.61 0.15 -0.61
C ALA A 292 -11.47 -1.03 -1.13
N GLY A 293 -12.52 -0.77 -1.90
CA GLY A 293 -13.36 -1.80 -2.56
C GLY A 293 -14.63 -2.19 -1.81
N PHE A 294 -14.74 -1.89 -0.51
CA PHE A 294 -15.91 -2.23 0.31
C PHE A 294 -17.06 -1.24 0.06
N ARG A 295 -17.79 -1.43 -1.05
CA ARG A 295 -18.87 -0.52 -1.47
C ARG A 295 -20.12 -0.56 -0.58
N ASN A 296 -20.33 -1.64 0.18
CA ASN A 296 -21.44 -1.83 1.13
C ASN A 296 -21.21 -1.08 2.46
N VAL A 297 -20.84 0.20 2.38
CA VAL A 297 -20.46 1.03 3.54
C VAL A 297 -21.30 2.30 3.64
N THR A 298 -21.72 2.63 4.86
CA THR A 298 -22.28 3.93 5.24
C THR A 298 -21.59 4.46 6.51
N THR A 299 -22.08 5.56 7.05
CA THR A 299 -21.50 6.23 8.22
C THR A 299 -22.59 6.73 9.15
N ALA A 300 -22.31 6.70 10.46
CA ALA A 300 -22.92 7.63 11.38
C ALA A 300 -22.21 9.00 11.28
N TYR A 301 -22.79 10.04 11.88
CA TYR A 301 -22.21 11.38 11.86
C TYR A 301 -21.42 11.68 13.15
N GLY A 302 -20.48 10.78 13.50
CA GLY A 302 -19.78 10.69 14.79
C GLY A 302 -20.37 9.62 15.72
N ALA A 303 -19.70 9.31 16.84
CA ALA A 303 -20.08 8.23 17.77
C ALA A 303 -21.54 8.28 18.27
N ASN A 304 -22.14 9.48 18.33
CA ASN A 304 -23.54 9.71 18.72
C ASN A 304 -24.41 10.20 17.54
N GLY A 305 -23.96 10.00 16.30
CA GLY A 305 -24.58 10.52 15.08
C GLY A 305 -25.50 9.55 14.35
N PHE A 306 -25.65 8.32 14.85
CA PHE A 306 -26.65 7.36 14.37
C PHE A 306 -28.05 7.85 14.78
N SER A 307 -29.03 7.73 13.88
CA SER A 307 -30.33 8.39 14.01
C SER A 307 -31.48 7.51 13.52
N ALA A 308 -32.72 7.91 13.82
CA ALA A 308 -33.91 7.22 13.33
C ALA A 308 -33.98 7.13 11.80
N ASP A 309 -33.46 8.13 11.07
CA ASP A 309 -33.36 8.11 9.60
C ASP A 309 -32.51 6.91 9.11
N HIS A 310 -31.40 6.61 9.81
CA HIS A 310 -30.57 5.45 9.49
C HIS A 310 -31.31 4.16 9.79
N LEU A 311 -31.88 4.01 10.99
CA LEU A 311 -32.57 2.77 11.38
C LEU A 311 -33.75 2.47 10.45
N ALA A 312 -34.53 3.49 10.08
CA ALA A 312 -35.63 3.37 9.13
C ALA A 312 -35.16 2.94 7.74
N ALA A 313 -34.05 3.51 7.23
CA ALA A 313 -33.47 3.12 5.95
C ALA A 313 -32.93 1.67 5.96
N LEU A 314 -32.28 1.26 7.06
CA LEU A 314 -31.79 -0.12 7.25
C LEU A 314 -32.95 -1.12 7.25
N GLN A 315 -34.02 -0.82 8.00
CA GLN A 315 -35.22 -1.67 8.05
C GLN A 315 -35.94 -1.72 6.70
N TYR A 316 -36.11 -0.58 6.01
CA TYR A 316 -36.78 -0.49 4.73
C TYR A 316 -36.05 -1.29 3.63
N HIS A 317 -34.73 -1.13 3.53
CA HIS A 317 -33.91 -1.89 2.56
C HIS A 317 -33.59 -3.32 3.03
N GLY A 318 -34.11 -3.75 4.18
CA GLY A 318 -34.06 -5.13 4.64
C GLY A 318 -32.70 -5.60 5.18
N VAL A 319 -31.83 -4.68 5.61
CA VAL A 319 -30.50 -4.99 6.15
C VAL A 319 -30.62 -5.90 7.38
N LYS A 320 -29.82 -6.98 7.40
CA LYS A 320 -29.83 -8.04 8.43
C LYS A 320 -28.60 -8.02 9.32
N ARG A 321 -27.47 -7.53 8.81
CA ARG A 321 -26.19 -7.46 9.52
C ARG A 321 -25.57 -6.07 9.37
N VAL A 322 -25.03 -5.55 10.47
CA VAL A 322 -24.20 -4.34 10.49
C VAL A 322 -22.89 -4.60 11.20
N GLN A 323 -21.78 -4.28 10.53
CA GLN A 323 -20.42 -4.27 11.08
C GLN A 323 -20.03 -2.84 11.46
N ILE A 324 -19.97 -2.56 12.76
CA ILE A 324 -19.74 -1.22 13.34
C ILE A 324 -18.23 -0.94 13.41
N ALA A 325 -17.78 -0.09 12.49
CA ALA A 325 -16.39 0.33 12.27
C ALA A 325 -16.12 1.74 12.81
N TYR A 326 -16.47 1.97 14.08
CA TYR A 326 -16.14 3.21 14.81
C TYR A 326 -14.69 3.20 15.32
N ASP A 327 -14.17 4.38 15.63
CA ASP A 327 -12.82 4.60 16.16
C ASP A 327 -12.55 3.70 17.38
N ARG A 328 -11.31 3.24 17.55
CA ARG A 328 -10.92 2.43 18.71
C ARG A 328 -10.51 3.30 19.91
N ASP A 329 -11.45 4.13 20.34
CA ASP A 329 -11.33 4.93 21.56
C ASP A 329 -12.57 4.78 22.47
N ALA A 330 -12.55 5.43 23.62
CA ALA A 330 -13.63 5.32 24.61
C ALA A 330 -14.96 5.96 24.15
N ALA A 331 -14.95 6.89 23.20
CA ALA A 331 -16.16 7.47 22.62
C ALA A 331 -16.73 6.55 21.52
N GLY A 332 -15.90 6.08 20.61
CA GLY A 332 -16.27 5.13 19.55
C GLY A 332 -16.79 3.81 20.11
N ASP A 333 -16.19 3.28 21.19
CA ASP A 333 -16.69 2.07 21.84
C ASP A 333 -18.09 2.24 22.46
N ARG A 334 -18.33 3.32 23.23
CA ARG A 334 -19.68 3.63 23.76
C ARG A 334 -20.70 3.91 22.65
N GLY A 335 -20.27 4.57 21.57
CA GLY A 335 -21.09 4.82 20.40
C GLY A 335 -21.52 3.51 19.74
N ALA A 336 -20.57 2.59 19.54
CA ALA A 336 -20.84 1.28 18.97
C ALA A 336 -21.75 0.43 19.87
N GLU A 337 -21.61 0.47 21.19
CA GLU A 337 -22.52 -0.19 22.14
C GLU A 337 -23.95 0.36 22.03
N SER A 338 -24.11 1.69 22.00
CA SER A 338 -25.42 2.34 21.84
C SER A 338 -26.11 1.99 20.51
N VAL A 339 -25.33 1.95 19.41
CA VAL A 339 -25.85 1.58 18.10
C VAL A 339 -26.16 0.08 18.01
N ALA A 340 -25.32 -0.78 18.57
CA ALA A 340 -25.59 -2.21 18.64
C ALA A 340 -26.89 -2.50 19.40
N ALA A 341 -27.16 -1.81 20.51
CA ALA A 341 -28.41 -1.95 21.25
C ALA A 341 -29.63 -1.61 20.37
N ALA A 342 -29.62 -0.47 19.67
CA ALA A 342 -30.70 -0.05 18.79
C ALA A 342 -30.90 -0.98 17.57
N LEU A 343 -29.82 -1.51 17.00
CA LEU A 343 -29.87 -2.48 15.91
C LEU A 343 -30.46 -3.82 16.37
N LEU A 344 -30.01 -4.35 17.51
CA LEU A 344 -30.48 -5.61 18.06
C LEU A 344 -31.96 -5.53 18.48
N GLU A 345 -32.40 -4.40 19.04
CA GLU A 345 -33.82 -4.13 19.32
C GLU A 345 -34.67 -4.11 18.03
N ALA A 346 -34.11 -3.60 16.93
CA ALA A 346 -34.72 -3.63 15.60
C ALA A 346 -34.61 -4.98 14.86
N GLY A 347 -34.02 -6.01 15.48
CA GLY A 347 -33.82 -7.33 14.86
C GLY A 347 -32.68 -7.42 13.84
N ILE A 348 -31.76 -6.45 13.84
CA ILE A 348 -30.58 -6.37 12.97
C ILE A 348 -29.36 -6.80 13.78
N GLY A 349 -28.59 -7.79 13.31
CA GLY A 349 -27.42 -8.27 14.02
C GLY A 349 -26.26 -7.27 13.98
N ALA A 350 -25.58 -7.07 15.12
CA ALA A 350 -24.51 -6.08 15.28
C ALA A 350 -23.16 -6.72 15.66
N TRP A 351 -22.10 -6.35 14.94
CA TRP A 351 -20.72 -6.80 15.16
C TRP A 351 -19.77 -5.60 15.29
N ARG A 352 -18.85 -5.61 16.27
CA ARG A 352 -17.80 -4.59 16.46
C ARG A 352 -16.55 -4.94 15.66
N VAL A 353 -16.22 -4.13 14.66
CA VAL A 353 -14.89 -4.12 14.04
C VAL A 353 -13.89 -3.57 15.06
N ARG A 354 -12.73 -4.23 15.24
CA ARG A 354 -11.75 -3.89 16.28
C ARG A 354 -10.41 -3.50 15.67
N PHE A 355 -10.25 -2.22 15.33
CA PHE A 355 -8.94 -1.66 14.98
C PHE A 355 -7.96 -1.70 16.19
N PRO A 356 -6.65 -1.55 15.96
CA PRO A 356 -5.69 -1.35 17.05
C PRO A 356 -6.05 -0.14 17.92
N PRO A 357 -5.76 -0.15 19.24
CA PRO A 357 -6.13 0.93 20.16
C PRO A 357 -5.66 2.32 19.70
N GLY A 358 -6.58 3.29 19.68
CA GLY A 358 -6.30 4.67 19.29
C GLY A 358 -6.24 4.94 17.79
N LEU A 359 -6.60 3.99 16.92
CA LEU A 359 -6.74 4.20 15.48
C LEU A 359 -8.22 4.31 15.04
N ASP A 360 -8.45 5.19 14.05
CA ASP A 360 -9.64 5.22 13.20
C ASP A 360 -9.41 4.34 11.94
N ALA A 361 -10.43 4.15 11.10
CA ALA A 361 -10.30 3.32 9.92
C ALA A 361 -9.34 3.93 8.89
N ASN A 362 -9.35 5.27 8.75
CA ASN A 362 -8.45 5.98 7.84
C ASN A 362 -6.96 5.84 8.25
N ALA A 363 -6.61 5.99 9.52
CA ALA A 363 -5.24 5.80 9.99
C ALA A 363 -4.83 4.32 9.94
N TYR A 364 -5.72 3.39 10.27
CA TYR A 364 -5.42 1.96 10.16
C TYR A 364 -5.13 1.55 8.70
N ALA A 365 -5.95 2.01 7.75
CA ALA A 365 -5.73 1.81 6.32
C ALA A 365 -4.42 2.47 5.84
N ARG A 366 -4.18 3.74 6.19
CA ARG A 366 -2.97 4.50 5.77
C ARG A 366 -1.67 4.00 6.37
N ASN A 367 -1.73 3.33 7.52
CA ASN A 367 -0.57 2.70 8.16
C ASN A 367 -0.32 1.27 7.62
N SER A 368 -1.17 0.77 6.72
CA SER A 368 -1.03 -0.55 6.10
C SER A 368 -0.42 -0.45 4.69
N GLY A 369 0.26 -1.50 4.24
CA GLY A 369 0.73 -1.62 2.85
C GLY A 369 -0.37 -1.96 1.84
N SER A 370 -1.56 -2.36 2.31
CA SER A 370 -2.74 -2.68 1.50
C SER A 370 -4.01 -2.36 2.30
N PRO A 371 -4.66 -1.20 2.05
CA PRO A 371 -5.90 -0.80 2.71
C PRO A 371 -7.01 -1.84 2.61
N GLU A 372 -7.19 -2.45 1.44
CA GLU A 372 -8.21 -3.49 1.18
C GLU A 372 -8.00 -4.70 2.11
N SER A 373 -6.77 -5.24 2.13
CA SER A 373 -6.45 -6.44 2.91
C SER A 373 -6.51 -6.17 4.43
N ALA A 374 -6.04 -4.99 4.88
CA ALA A 374 -6.08 -4.62 6.29
C ALA A 374 -7.52 -4.42 6.78
N LEU A 375 -8.33 -3.66 6.04
CA LEU A 375 -9.73 -3.43 6.38
C LEU A 375 -10.55 -4.74 6.29
N GLY A 376 -10.33 -5.56 5.27
CA GLY A 376 -10.95 -6.89 5.14
C GLY A 376 -10.71 -7.78 6.36
N LEU A 377 -9.44 -7.91 6.79
CA LEU A 377 -9.08 -8.66 7.99
C LEU A 377 -9.78 -8.13 9.26
N ALA A 378 -9.92 -6.81 9.39
CA ALA A 378 -10.63 -6.20 10.51
C ALA A 378 -12.15 -6.48 10.50
N LEU A 379 -12.76 -6.60 9.31
CA LEU A 379 -14.16 -7.00 9.13
C LEU A 379 -14.37 -8.49 9.44
N GLU A 380 -13.46 -9.36 9.01
CA GLU A 380 -13.48 -10.80 9.31
C GLU A 380 -13.36 -11.07 10.82
N GLN A 381 -12.53 -10.27 11.51
CA GLN A 381 -12.32 -10.35 12.96
C GLN A 381 -13.38 -9.57 13.78
N ALA A 382 -14.46 -9.09 13.15
CA ALA A 382 -15.50 -8.34 13.85
C ALA A 382 -16.23 -9.21 14.90
N ALA A 383 -16.34 -8.69 16.12
CA ALA A 383 -16.87 -9.43 17.26
C ALA A 383 -18.36 -9.16 17.49
N TRP A 384 -19.17 -10.21 17.65
CA TRP A 384 -20.59 -10.11 17.99
C TRP A 384 -20.84 -9.24 19.24
N MET A 385 -21.91 -8.42 19.22
CA MET A 385 -22.25 -7.48 20.30
C MET A 385 -23.55 -7.81 21.07
N GLY A 386 -24.29 -8.86 20.70
CA GLY A 386 -25.51 -9.26 21.41
C GLY A 386 -25.26 -10.25 22.55
N ASN A 387 -26.33 -10.57 23.29
CA ASN A 387 -26.27 -11.52 24.41
C ASN A 387 -26.10 -12.98 23.94
N GLY A 388 -25.33 -13.76 24.71
CA GLY A 388 -25.06 -15.18 24.46
C GLY A 388 -23.93 -15.43 23.45
N SER A 389 -23.68 -16.70 23.14
CA SER A 389 -22.93 -17.06 21.93
C SER A 389 -23.73 -16.56 20.74
N GLY A 390 -23.20 -15.58 20.01
CA GLY A 390 -23.89 -14.96 18.88
C GLY A 390 -24.36 -15.97 17.85
N PRO A 391 -25.40 -15.65 17.05
CA PRO A 391 -26.05 -16.60 16.15
C PRO A 391 -24.99 -17.29 15.29
N GLY A 392 -24.72 -18.56 15.62
CA GLY A 392 -23.45 -19.21 15.34
C GLY A 392 -23.16 -19.26 13.84
N VAL A 393 -22.24 -18.40 13.40
CA VAL A 393 -21.98 -17.97 12.01
C VAL A 393 -23.03 -18.49 11.02
N VAL A 394 -24.24 -17.93 11.12
CA VAL A 394 -25.38 -18.40 10.33
C VAL A 394 -25.26 -17.85 8.91
N PHE A 395 -24.43 -18.48 8.09
CA PHE A 395 -24.64 -18.50 6.65
C PHE A 395 -25.83 -19.43 6.34
N ARG A 396 -27.05 -18.92 6.61
CA ARG A 396 -28.26 -19.45 5.98
C ARG A 396 -28.70 -18.54 4.85
N ALA A 397 -28.48 -19.01 3.63
CA ALA A 397 -29.62 -19.14 2.74
C ALA A 397 -30.53 -20.25 3.29
N ASP A 398 -31.84 -20.17 3.04
CA ASP A 398 -32.86 -20.82 3.88
C ASP A 398 -32.77 -22.34 4.04
N THR A 399 -33.15 -22.81 5.24
CA THR A 399 -33.19 -24.22 5.65
C THR A 399 -34.47 -24.96 5.27
N VAL A 400 -34.35 -26.26 4.99
CA VAL A 400 -35.38 -27.27 5.32
C VAL A 400 -34.76 -28.50 6.00
N VAL A 401 -34.98 -28.58 7.31
CA VAL A 401 -35.12 -29.75 8.23
C VAL A 401 -34.12 -30.93 8.18
N ASN A 402 -33.57 -31.24 9.38
CA ASN A 402 -32.63 -32.33 9.67
C ASN A 402 -33.23 -33.75 9.62
N GLY A 403 -32.34 -34.73 9.40
CA GLY A 403 -32.42 -36.08 9.95
C GLY A 403 -31.00 -36.59 10.25
N GLU A 404 -30.62 -36.67 11.53
CA GLU A 404 -29.26 -37.05 11.94
C GLU A 404 -29.03 -38.57 11.87
N SER A 405 -27.86 -38.98 11.39
CA SER A 405 -27.21 -40.22 11.83
C SER A 405 -25.69 -40.12 11.60
N GLU A 406 -24.91 -40.61 12.57
CA GLU A 406 -23.45 -40.48 12.63
C GLU A 406 -22.70 -41.42 11.65
N PRO A 407 -21.40 -41.16 11.36
CA PRO A 407 -20.73 -41.73 10.21
C PRO A 407 -20.30 -43.19 10.41
N SER A 408 -20.72 -44.07 9.51
CA SER A 408 -20.13 -45.39 9.35
C SER A 408 -19.55 -45.56 7.95
N SER A 409 -18.24 -45.82 7.92
CA SER A 409 -17.40 -46.16 6.77
C SER A 409 -18.06 -47.07 5.73
N LEU A 410 -18.19 -46.61 4.48
CA LEU A 410 -18.24 -47.47 3.30
C LEU A 410 -17.50 -46.83 2.12
N THR A 411 -16.76 -47.67 1.41
CA THR A 411 -15.92 -47.37 0.24
C THR A 411 -16.70 -46.81 -0.94
N ALA A 412 -16.06 -45.95 -1.74
CA ALA A 412 -16.59 -45.45 -3.00
C ALA A 412 -16.95 -46.59 -3.98
N PRO A 413 -18.14 -46.57 -4.61
CA PRO A 413 -18.43 -47.38 -5.80
C PRO A 413 -17.91 -46.67 -7.07
N ALA A 414 -17.37 -47.46 -7.99
CA ALA A 414 -16.84 -46.95 -9.25
C ALA A 414 -17.93 -46.58 -10.26
N GLY A 415 -17.62 -45.57 -11.08
CA GLY A 415 -18.17 -45.21 -12.39
C GLY A 415 -19.53 -45.76 -12.85
N VAL A 416 -20.51 -44.86 -12.94
CA VAL A 416 -21.59 -44.95 -13.95
C VAL A 416 -21.24 -43.95 -15.08
N PRO A 417 -21.27 -44.34 -16.37
CA PRO A 417 -21.06 -43.39 -17.46
C PRO A 417 -22.22 -42.37 -17.51
N ALA A 418 -21.91 -41.08 -17.51
CA ALA A 418 -22.92 -40.04 -17.67
C ALA A 418 -23.59 -40.13 -19.05
N PRO A 419 -24.90 -39.85 -19.19
CA PRO A 419 -25.58 -39.90 -20.48
C PRO A 419 -25.03 -38.83 -21.44
N THR A 420 -24.50 -39.28 -22.57
CA THR A 420 -24.01 -38.41 -23.65
C THR A 420 -25.18 -37.78 -24.41
N VAL A 421 -25.16 -36.45 -24.56
CA VAL A 421 -26.16 -35.72 -25.34
C VAL A 421 -25.51 -35.25 -26.64
N ALA A 422 -25.78 -35.96 -27.74
CA ALA A 422 -25.28 -35.59 -29.05
C ALA A 422 -26.05 -34.39 -29.60
N GLY A 423 -25.41 -33.21 -29.59
CA GLY A 423 -25.83 -32.05 -30.37
C GLY A 423 -25.06 -31.96 -31.68
N GLU A 424 -25.72 -31.49 -32.74
CA GLU A 424 -25.10 -31.26 -34.05
C GLU A 424 -24.46 -29.87 -34.11
N LEU A 425 -23.25 -29.77 -34.66
CA LEU A 425 -22.58 -28.49 -34.87
C LEU A 425 -22.84 -28.00 -36.30
N THR A 426 -23.38 -26.80 -36.46
CA THR A 426 -23.59 -26.21 -37.79
C THR A 426 -22.27 -25.71 -38.39
N PRO A 427 -22.19 -25.53 -39.72
CA PRO A 427 -21.06 -24.85 -40.37
C PRO A 427 -20.83 -23.41 -39.89
N SER A 428 -21.80 -22.79 -39.21
CA SER A 428 -21.69 -21.45 -38.62
C SER A 428 -21.19 -21.46 -37.16
N GLY A 429 -20.90 -22.63 -36.58
CA GLY A 429 -20.45 -22.79 -35.19
C GLY A 429 -21.57 -22.83 -34.14
N ASP A 430 -22.84 -22.87 -34.55
CA ASP A 430 -23.98 -22.99 -33.64
C ASP A 430 -24.18 -24.45 -33.23
N LEU A 431 -24.62 -24.70 -32.00
CA LEU A 431 -25.03 -26.05 -31.56
C LEU A 431 -26.54 -26.22 -31.73
N LEU A 432 -26.97 -27.36 -32.29
CA LEU A 432 -28.36 -27.77 -32.45
C LEU A 432 -28.66 -29.01 -31.61
N LEU A 433 -29.80 -29.01 -30.93
CA LEU A 433 -30.35 -30.14 -30.20
C LEU A 433 -31.84 -30.29 -30.50
N THR A 434 -32.22 -31.39 -31.15
CA THR A 434 -33.63 -31.70 -31.45
C THR A 434 -34.21 -32.63 -30.39
N HIS A 435 -35.35 -32.28 -29.81
CA HIS A 435 -36.07 -33.12 -28.86
C HIS A 435 -37.60 -33.03 -29.03
N GLY A 436 -38.21 -34.15 -29.42
CA GLY A 436 -39.63 -34.16 -29.80
C GLY A 436 -39.87 -33.23 -31.00
N PRO A 437 -40.93 -32.40 -31.01
CA PRO A 437 -41.18 -31.44 -32.09
C PRO A 437 -40.33 -30.16 -31.96
N ARG A 438 -39.45 -30.03 -30.94
CA ARG A 438 -38.69 -28.81 -30.67
C ARG A 438 -37.23 -28.91 -31.08
N VAL A 439 -36.76 -27.88 -31.78
CA VAL A 439 -35.36 -27.67 -32.15
C VAL A 439 -34.80 -26.55 -31.28
N TRP A 440 -33.76 -26.88 -30.52
CA TRP A 440 -33.00 -25.94 -29.69
C TRP A 440 -31.72 -25.54 -30.42
N ARG A 441 -31.43 -24.24 -30.49
CA ARG A 441 -30.24 -23.67 -31.14
C ARG A 441 -29.49 -22.79 -30.15
N VAL A 442 -28.20 -23.03 -29.99
CA VAL A 442 -27.33 -22.29 -29.06
C VAL A 442 -26.21 -21.58 -29.79
N ARG A 443 -26.05 -20.29 -29.52
CA ARG A 443 -24.99 -19.43 -30.07
C ARG A 443 -24.12 -18.82 -28.98
N GLY A 444 -22.88 -18.49 -29.35
CA GLY A 444 -21.93 -17.78 -28.47
C GLY A 444 -21.19 -18.66 -27.46
N TRP A 445 -21.52 -19.96 -27.39
CA TRP A 445 -20.96 -20.91 -26.42
C TRP A 445 -19.41 -20.98 -26.44
N GLN A 446 -18.81 -20.79 -27.61
CA GLN A 446 -17.36 -20.78 -27.85
C GLN A 446 -16.61 -19.61 -27.19
N LYS A 447 -17.32 -18.57 -26.72
CA LYS A 447 -16.72 -17.34 -26.15
C LYS A 447 -16.61 -17.37 -24.62
N ASN A 448 -17.04 -18.46 -23.97
CA ASN A 448 -17.02 -18.58 -22.51
C ASN A 448 -15.67 -19.13 -22.02
N THR A 449 -14.75 -18.22 -21.72
CA THR A 449 -13.40 -18.51 -21.19
C THR A 449 -13.34 -18.67 -19.67
N VAL A 450 -14.36 -18.22 -18.93
CA VAL A 450 -14.44 -18.33 -17.47
C VAL A 450 -15.21 -19.61 -17.10
N GLN A 451 -14.71 -20.37 -16.13
CA GLN A 451 -15.28 -21.68 -15.77
C GLN A 451 -16.72 -21.57 -15.23
N ASP A 452 -16.98 -20.57 -14.39
CA ASP A 452 -18.21 -20.37 -13.62
C ASP A 452 -19.38 -19.74 -14.42
N VAL A 453 -19.18 -19.37 -15.69
CA VAL A 453 -20.13 -18.54 -16.48
C VAL A 453 -20.37 -19.15 -17.86
N MET A 454 -21.63 -19.49 -18.16
CA MET A 454 -22.02 -20.06 -19.45
C MET A 454 -23.05 -19.17 -20.15
N LYS A 455 -22.60 -17.99 -20.56
CA LYS A 455 -23.44 -17.02 -21.29
C LYS A 455 -23.62 -17.45 -22.73
N VAL A 456 -24.87 -17.70 -23.11
CA VAL A 456 -25.24 -18.15 -24.44
C VAL A 456 -26.56 -17.53 -24.87
N ASN A 457 -26.72 -17.34 -26.18
CA ASN A 457 -28.02 -17.02 -26.77
C ASN A 457 -28.69 -18.34 -27.16
N VAL A 458 -29.87 -18.61 -26.58
CA VAL A 458 -30.60 -19.88 -26.76
C VAL A 458 -31.93 -19.59 -27.42
N GLN A 459 -32.17 -20.26 -28.54
CA GLN A 459 -33.44 -20.31 -29.23
C GLN A 459 -34.07 -21.70 -29.02
N VAL A 460 -35.36 -21.75 -28.72
CA VAL A 460 -36.19 -22.95 -28.86
C VAL A 460 -37.30 -22.66 -29.86
N ARG A 461 -37.54 -23.58 -30.80
CA ARG A 461 -38.61 -23.50 -31.80
C ARG A 461 -39.36 -24.81 -31.85
N ASP A 462 -40.68 -24.77 -31.80
CA ASP A 462 -41.53 -25.91 -32.09
C ASP A 462 -41.83 -25.96 -33.59
N GLU A 463 -41.46 -27.04 -34.26
CA GLU A 463 -41.67 -27.19 -35.71
C GLU A 463 -43.12 -27.56 -36.07
N SER A 464 -43.91 -28.02 -35.09
CA SER A 464 -45.31 -28.40 -35.32
C SER A 464 -46.26 -27.19 -35.29
N THR A 465 -45.99 -26.20 -34.44
CA THR A 465 -46.77 -24.96 -34.34
C THR A 465 -46.09 -23.76 -34.99
N GLY A 466 -44.79 -23.82 -35.23
CA GLY A 466 -43.97 -22.70 -35.72
C GLY A 466 -43.57 -21.68 -34.65
N ALA A 467 -44.09 -21.80 -33.42
CA ALA A 467 -43.77 -20.92 -32.30
C ALA A 467 -42.29 -21.04 -31.89
N PHE A 468 -41.70 -19.93 -31.43
CA PHE A 468 -40.31 -19.91 -30.99
C PHE A 468 -40.08 -18.84 -29.94
N HIS A 469 -39.09 -19.08 -29.07
CA HIS A 469 -38.58 -18.13 -28.09
C HIS A 469 -37.06 -18.00 -28.24
N VAL A 470 -36.50 -16.79 -28.07
CA VAL A 470 -35.05 -16.53 -28.10
C VAL A 470 -34.68 -15.53 -27.02
N ASP A 471 -33.69 -15.87 -26.20
CA ASP A 471 -33.12 -14.94 -25.22
C ASP A 471 -31.65 -15.30 -24.91
N SER A 472 -30.93 -14.38 -24.27
CA SER A 472 -29.54 -14.55 -23.84
C SER A 472 -29.47 -14.80 -22.35
N LEU A 473 -29.13 -16.03 -21.95
CA LEU A 473 -29.04 -16.43 -20.55
C LEU A 473 -27.65 -16.93 -20.18
N ASP A 474 -27.39 -16.91 -18.88
CA ASP A 474 -26.31 -17.68 -18.28
C ASP A 474 -26.87 -19.04 -17.88
N MET A 475 -26.40 -20.09 -18.54
CA MET A 475 -26.89 -21.46 -18.33
C MET A 475 -26.49 -22.03 -16.97
N TYR A 476 -25.54 -21.46 -16.23
CA TYR A 476 -25.26 -21.83 -14.84
C TYR A 476 -26.16 -21.08 -13.84
N SER A 477 -26.66 -19.89 -14.19
CA SER A 477 -27.61 -19.12 -13.35
C SER A 477 -29.00 -19.76 -13.31
N SER A 478 -29.37 -20.35 -12.17
CA SER A 478 -30.71 -20.91 -11.94
C SER A 478 -31.84 -19.88 -12.15
N ARG A 479 -31.60 -18.61 -11.78
CA ARG A 479 -32.56 -17.51 -11.98
C ARG A 479 -32.77 -17.22 -13.47
N HIS A 480 -31.71 -17.20 -14.27
CA HIS A 480 -31.84 -16.95 -15.72
C HIS A 480 -32.50 -18.14 -16.43
N ARG A 481 -32.13 -19.38 -16.06
CA ARG A 481 -32.84 -20.59 -16.55
C ARG A 481 -34.33 -20.54 -16.22
N GLN A 482 -34.73 -20.18 -14.99
CA GLN A 482 -36.14 -20.07 -14.61
C GLN A 482 -36.89 -19.00 -15.41
N GLY A 483 -36.28 -17.83 -15.63
CA GLY A 483 -36.85 -16.79 -16.50
C GLY A 483 -37.09 -17.28 -17.92
N TYR A 484 -36.06 -17.86 -18.54
CA TYR A 484 -36.14 -18.45 -19.88
C TYR A 484 -37.21 -19.54 -19.98
N ILE A 485 -37.23 -20.48 -19.03
CA ILE A 485 -38.19 -21.58 -19.00
C ILE A 485 -39.63 -21.06 -18.89
N SER A 486 -39.86 -19.98 -18.12
CA SER A 486 -41.19 -19.40 -17.98
C SER A 486 -41.65 -18.67 -19.25
N ALA A 487 -40.76 -17.92 -19.90
CA ALA A 487 -41.08 -17.20 -21.13
C ALA A 487 -41.29 -18.17 -22.32
N ALA A 488 -40.35 -19.10 -22.52
CA ALA A 488 -40.47 -20.12 -23.55
C ALA A 488 -41.70 -21.04 -23.38
N ALA A 489 -42.05 -21.43 -22.15
CA ALA A 489 -43.26 -22.23 -21.90
C ALA A 489 -44.55 -21.48 -22.28
N ALA A 490 -44.60 -20.16 -22.02
CA ALA A 490 -45.73 -19.31 -22.40
C ALA A 490 -45.80 -19.10 -23.92
N GLU A 491 -44.68 -18.81 -24.59
CA GLU A 491 -44.64 -18.55 -26.04
C GLU A 491 -44.84 -19.81 -26.90
N LEU A 492 -44.43 -20.99 -26.42
CA LEU A 492 -44.61 -22.27 -27.11
C LEU A 492 -45.89 -23.01 -26.66
N GLU A 493 -46.76 -22.36 -25.87
CA GLU A 493 -48.03 -22.90 -25.34
C GLU A 493 -47.89 -24.31 -24.72
N CYS A 494 -46.85 -24.53 -23.93
CA CYS A 494 -46.49 -25.87 -23.46
C CYS A 494 -46.14 -25.93 -21.97
N GLU A 495 -46.20 -27.15 -21.43
CA GLU A 495 -45.87 -27.47 -20.05
C GLU A 495 -44.47 -26.99 -19.66
N SER A 496 -44.38 -26.09 -18.67
CA SER A 496 -43.09 -25.57 -18.15
C SER A 496 -42.15 -26.69 -17.68
N SER A 497 -42.72 -27.80 -17.21
CA SER A 497 -42.00 -29.01 -16.82
C SER A 497 -41.22 -29.67 -17.99
N VAL A 498 -41.70 -29.51 -19.23
CA VAL A 498 -41.10 -30.03 -20.46
C VAL A 498 -39.93 -29.15 -20.91
N ILE A 499 -40.15 -27.83 -21.01
CA ILE A 499 -39.09 -26.85 -21.32
C ILE A 499 -37.97 -26.90 -20.28
N LYS A 500 -38.29 -27.09 -18.99
CA LYS A 500 -37.30 -27.30 -17.93
C LYS A 500 -36.42 -28.54 -18.16
N ARG A 501 -37.01 -29.65 -18.62
CA ARG A 501 -36.29 -30.91 -18.90
C ARG A 501 -35.40 -30.78 -20.13
N GLU A 502 -35.89 -30.12 -21.18
CA GLU A 502 -35.16 -29.88 -22.42
C GLU A 502 -34.00 -28.88 -22.21
N CYS A 503 -34.23 -27.77 -21.51
CA CYS A 503 -33.20 -26.81 -21.10
C CYS A 503 -32.06 -27.47 -20.29
N GLY A 504 -32.38 -28.44 -19.43
CA GLY A 504 -31.38 -29.25 -18.72
C GLY A 504 -30.50 -30.11 -19.64
N ARG A 505 -31.03 -30.60 -20.77
CA ARG A 505 -30.24 -31.32 -21.78
C ARG A 505 -29.33 -30.37 -22.58
N VAL A 506 -29.79 -29.14 -22.83
CA VAL A 506 -28.98 -28.09 -23.46
C VAL A 506 -27.79 -27.71 -22.58
N LEU A 507 -27.98 -27.59 -21.25
CA LEU A 507 -26.87 -27.38 -20.31
C LEU A 507 -25.84 -28.52 -20.40
N LEU A 508 -26.29 -29.78 -20.30
CA LEU A 508 -25.42 -30.96 -20.34
C LEU A 508 -24.64 -31.08 -21.67
N MET A 509 -25.25 -30.70 -22.79
CA MET A 509 -24.59 -30.60 -24.10
C MET A 509 -23.47 -29.55 -24.10
N LEU A 510 -23.71 -28.38 -23.51
CA LEU A 510 -22.71 -27.30 -23.40
C LEU A 510 -21.54 -27.68 -22.51
N GLU A 511 -21.81 -28.29 -21.34
CA GLU A 511 -20.79 -28.81 -20.43
C GLU A 511 -19.89 -29.85 -21.11
N GLN A 512 -20.48 -30.81 -21.85
CA GLN A 512 -19.75 -31.82 -22.62
C GLN A 512 -18.85 -31.19 -23.70
N GLN A 513 -19.31 -30.13 -24.37
CA GLN A 513 -18.53 -29.46 -25.40
C GLN A 513 -17.42 -28.55 -24.81
N GLN A 514 -17.66 -27.88 -23.68
CA GLN A 514 -16.65 -27.12 -22.95
C GLN A 514 -15.59 -28.04 -22.32
N ALA A 515 -15.95 -29.25 -21.90
CA ALA A 515 -14.99 -30.26 -21.44
C ALA A 515 -14.07 -30.75 -22.58
N ARG A 516 -14.61 -30.98 -23.79
CA ARG A 516 -13.79 -31.31 -24.98
C ARG A 516 -12.84 -30.19 -25.38
N GLN A 517 -13.30 -28.93 -25.35
CA GLN A 517 -12.42 -27.78 -25.61
C GLN A 517 -11.31 -27.67 -24.58
N ARG A 518 -11.59 -27.90 -23.30
CA ARG A 518 -10.56 -27.95 -22.23
C ARG A 518 -9.55 -29.07 -22.47
N GLN A 519 -9.98 -30.28 -22.75
CA GLN A 519 -9.06 -31.39 -23.05
C GLN A 519 -8.18 -31.11 -24.28
N ALA A 520 -8.71 -30.44 -25.31
CA ALA A 520 -7.92 -30.01 -26.46
C ALA A 520 -6.94 -28.86 -26.12
N ALA A 521 -7.31 -27.93 -25.24
CA ALA A 521 -6.45 -26.85 -24.78
C ALA A 521 -5.34 -27.36 -23.84
N GLU A 522 -5.65 -28.23 -22.88
CA GLU A 522 -4.67 -28.88 -21.98
C GLU A 522 -3.66 -29.75 -22.75
N GLN A 523 -4.09 -30.35 -23.88
CA GLN A 523 -3.20 -31.05 -24.81
C GLN A 523 -2.34 -30.10 -25.66
N ALA A 524 -2.82 -28.86 -25.91
CA ALA A 524 -2.06 -27.82 -26.62
C ALA A 524 -1.07 -27.06 -25.70
N GLU A 525 -1.40 -26.84 -24.43
CA GLU A 525 -0.46 -26.28 -23.43
C GLU A 525 0.65 -27.26 -23.05
N ARG A 526 0.41 -28.57 -23.24
CA ARG A 526 1.45 -29.61 -23.22
C ARG A 526 2.13 -29.83 -24.59
N ALA A 527 2.16 -28.79 -25.44
CA ALA A 527 3.03 -28.78 -26.61
C ALA A 527 4.50 -29.01 -26.21
N PRO A 528 5.29 -29.73 -27.04
CA PRO A 528 6.63 -30.15 -26.66
C PRO A 528 7.62 -28.98 -26.60
N ALA A 529 8.74 -29.19 -25.91
CA ALA A 529 9.91 -28.32 -26.04
C ALA A 529 10.26 -28.12 -27.52
N VAL A 530 10.62 -26.89 -27.90
CA VAL A 530 10.99 -26.54 -29.28
C VAL A 530 12.09 -27.48 -29.76
N THR A 531 11.75 -28.42 -30.65
CA THR A 531 12.70 -29.39 -31.19
C THR A 531 13.65 -28.68 -32.15
N LEU A 532 14.85 -28.38 -31.66
CA LEU A 532 15.95 -27.85 -32.47
C LEU A 532 16.25 -28.80 -33.63
N SER A 533 16.57 -28.26 -34.80
CA SER A 533 17.20 -29.06 -35.85
C SER A 533 18.65 -29.38 -35.44
N ALA A 534 19.22 -30.47 -35.94
CA ALA A 534 20.61 -30.80 -35.67
C ALA A 534 21.60 -29.72 -36.14
N GLU A 535 21.22 -28.93 -37.15
CA GLU A 535 21.99 -27.79 -37.66
C GLU A 535 21.88 -26.57 -36.73
N ASP A 536 20.67 -26.23 -36.26
CA ASP A 536 20.43 -25.17 -35.27
C ASP A 536 21.16 -25.47 -33.95
N GLU A 537 21.11 -26.73 -33.49
CA GLU A 537 21.81 -27.19 -32.28
C GLU A 537 23.33 -27.12 -32.44
N ALA A 538 23.87 -27.57 -33.57
CA ALA A 538 25.31 -27.50 -33.84
C ALA A 538 25.81 -26.05 -33.92
N GLY A 539 25.07 -25.15 -34.57
CA GLY A 539 25.39 -23.72 -34.63
C GLY A 539 25.37 -23.06 -33.24
N ALA A 540 24.32 -23.34 -32.45
CA ALA A 540 24.19 -22.84 -31.08
C ALA A 540 25.30 -23.36 -30.15
N LEU A 541 25.66 -24.65 -30.23
CA LEU A 541 26.79 -25.22 -29.50
C LEU A 541 28.14 -24.63 -29.95
N ALA A 542 28.31 -24.35 -31.25
CA ALA A 542 29.53 -23.72 -31.77
C ALA A 542 29.70 -22.29 -31.25
N LEU A 543 28.60 -21.52 -31.11
CA LEU A 543 28.62 -20.23 -30.43
C LEU A 543 29.03 -20.38 -28.96
N LEU A 544 28.34 -21.24 -28.19
CA LEU A 544 28.61 -21.44 -26.76
C LEU A 544 30.02 -21.96 -26.43
N LYS A 545 30.69 -22.61 -27.39
CA LYS A 545 32.08 -23.08 -27.29
C LYS A 545 33.13 -22.08 -27.81
N SER A 546 32.71 -20.90 -28.27
CA SER A 546 33.62 -19.87 -28.78
C SER A 546 34.44 -19.25 -27.64
N PRO A 547 35.78 -19.18 -27.71
CA PRO A 547 36.60 -18.60 -26.63
C PRO A 547 36.27 -17.11 -26.42
N ASP A 548 35.98 -16.38 -27.50
CA ASP A 548 35.63 -14.96 -27.47
C ASP A 548 34.10 -14.70 -27.35
N LEU A 549 33.36 -15.63 -26.71
CA LEU A 549 31.89 -15.62 -26.65
C LEU A 549 31.30 -14.28 -26.19
N ALA A 550 31.88 -13.65 -25.16
CA ALA A 550 31.40 -12.37 -24.64
C ALA A 550 31.54 -11.22 -25.65
N ALA A 551 32.67 -11.14 -26.36
CA ALA A 551 32.88 -10.13 -27.41
C ALA A 551 31.95 -10.38 -28.60
N ARG A 552 31.83 -11.64 -29.02
CA ARG A 552 30.95 -12.03 -30.13
C ARG A 552 29.47 -11.72 -29.85
N ILE A 553 28.98 -11.93 -28.63
CA ILE A 553 27.62 -11.51 -28.22
C ILE A 553 27.42 -10.00 -28.38
N VAL A 554 28.43 -9.18 -28.07
CA VAL A 554 28.37 -7.72 -28.24
C VAL A 554 28.32 -7.36 -29.73
N ASP A 555 29.16 -7.98 -30.56
CA ASP A 555 29.18 -7.74 -32.01
C ASP A 555 27.86 -8.17 -32.68
N ASP A 556 27.33 -9.35 -32.33
CA ASP A 556 26.07 -9.87 -32.84
C ASP A 556 24.86 -9.01 -32.37
N LEU A 557 24.88 -8.49 -31.13
CA LEU A 557 23.91 -7.49 -30.65
C LEU A 557 24.03 -6.14 -31.37
N ALA A 558 25.25 -5.70 -31.70
CA ALA A 558 25.48 -4.49 -32.46
C ALA A 558 24.98 -4.60 -33.90
N ALA A 559 25.22 -5.73 -34.56
CA ALA A 559 24.67 -6.07 -35.88
C ALA A 559 23.13 -6.11 -35.88
N CYS A 560 22.52 -6.52 -34.78
CA CYS A 560 21.07 -6.44 -34.57
C CYS A 560 20.51 -5.01 -34.40
N GLY A 561 21.37 -3.98 -34.32
CA GLY A 561 20.97 -2.58 -34.48
C GLY A 561 21.06 -1.71 -33.23
N VAL A 562 21.97 -2.01 -32.28
CA VAL A 562 22.28 -1.14 -31.13
C VAL A 562 23.78 -0.82 -31.11
N VAL A 563 24.12 0.41 -31.48
CA VAL A 563 25.53 0.88 -31.54
C VAL A 563 25.94 1.51 -30.22
N GLY A 564 27.20 1.37 -29.82
CA GLY A 564 27.83 2.17 -28.74
C GLY A 564 27.39 1.87 -27.30
N GLU A 565 26.70 0.76 -27.06
CA GLU A 565 26.17 0.33 -25.74
C GLU A 565 26.76 -1.01 -25.27
N SER A 566 27.98 -1.36 -25.67
CA SER A 566 28.58 -2.70 -25.49
C SER A 566 28.48 -3.25 -24.06
N THR A 567 28.89 -2.47 -23.05
CA THR A 567 28.79 -2.85 -21.62
C THR A 567 27.35 -3.06 -21.18
N ASN A 568 26.43 -2.16 -21.56
CA ASN A 568 25.02 -2.23 -21.20
C ASN A 568 24.31 -3.43 -21.87
N LEU A 569 24.63 -3.70 -23.14
CA LEU A 569 24.16 -4.85 -23.91
C LEU A 569 24.64 -6.17 -23.29
N LEU A 570 25.94 -6.31 -23.00
CA LEU A 570 26.51 -7.51 -22.40
C LEU A 570 25.98 -7.74 -20.98
N THR A 571 25.89 -6.68 -20.17
CA THR A 571 25.32 -6.77 -18.81
C THR A 571 23.85 -7.16 -18.84
N GLY A 572 23.07 -6.60 -19.78
CA GLY A 572 21.68 -6.98 -20.01
C GLY A 572 21.54 -8.46 -20.42
N TYR A 573 22.38 -8.93 -21.34
CA TYR A 573 22.39 -10.32 -21.82
C TYR A 573 22.81 -11.32 -20.71
N LEU A 574 23.82 -10.98 -19.91
CA LEU A 574 24.24 -11.77 -18.74
C LEU A 574 23.16 -11.81 -17.67
N ALA A 575 22.52 -10.67 -17.38
CA ALA A 575 21.39 -10.64 -16.47
C ALA A 575 20.21 -11.48 -17.00
N ALA A 576 19.88 -11.40 -18.29
CA ALA A 576 18.87 -12.26 -18.92
C ALA A 576 19.23 -13.76 -18.83
N THR A 577 20.50 -14.10 -18.97
CA THR A 577 21.04 -15.47 -18.79
C THR A 577 20.91 -15.95 -17.34
N SER A 578 21.06 -15.05 -16.36
CA SER A 578 20.95 -15.37 -14.93
C SER A 578 19.59 -15.91 -14.48
N ARG A 579 18.53 -15.86 -15.32
CA ARG A 579 17.23 -16.54 -15.07
C ARG A 579 17.38 -18.05 -14.77
N LYS A 580 18.46 -18.67 -15.26
CA LYS A 580 18.80 -20.08 -15.05
C LYS A 580 19.54 -20.35 -13.72
N LEU A 581 19.90 -19.31 -12.95
CA LEU A 581 20.45 -19.42 -11.58
C LEU A 581 19.32 -19.44 -10.53
N ASP A 582 19.64 -19.87 -9.31
CA ASP A 582 18.74 -19.85 -8.15
C ASP A 582 18.31 -18.43 -7.73
N LYS A 583 19.17 -17.44 -7.97
CA LYS A 583 18.97 -16.03 -7.62
C LYS A 583 19.37 -15.15 -8.81
N PRO A 584 18.45 -14.90 -9.76
CA PRO A 584 18.73 -14.07 -10.92
C PRO A 584 19.06 -12.62 -10.56
N LEU A 585 19.79 -11.95 -11.46
CA LEU A 585 19.93 -10.51 -11.45
C LEU A 585 18.60 -9.84 -11.85
N ALA A 586 18.39 -8.63 -11.32
CA ALA A 586 17.35 -7.71 -11.77
C ALA A 586 18.01 -6.49 -12.41
N VAL A 587 17.43 -5.98 -13.49
CA VAL A 587 17.95 -4.85 -14.27
C VAL A 587 16.91 -3.73 -14.32
N LEU A 588 17.36 -2.50 -14.08
CA LEU A 588 16.59 -1.28 -14.32
C LEU A 588 17.35 -0.41 -15.33
N ILE A 589 16.78 -0.21 -16.51
CA ILE A 589 17.30 0.69 -17.53
C ILE A 589 16.71 2.09 -17.27
N GLN A 590 17.57 3.06 -16.98
CA GLN A 590 17.21 4.44 -16.68
C GLN A 590 17.78 5.39 -17.74
N SER A 591 16.93 6.23 -18.32
CA SER A 591 17.34 7.27 -19.27
C SER A 591 16.33 8.42 -19.30
N SER A 592 16.70 9.54 -19.92
CA SER A 592 15.70 10.53 -20.32
C SER A 592 14.72 9.97 -21.37
N SER A 593 13.62 10.68 -21.63
CA SER A 593 12.67 10.27 -22.65
C SER A 593 13.29 10.31 -24.05
N ALA A 594 12.89 9.37 -24.92
CA ALA A 594 13.44 9.15 -26.26
C ALA A 594 14.94 8.77 -26.38
N ALA A 595 15.69 8.61 -25.28
CA ALA A 595 17.11 8.24 -25.31
C ALA A 595 17.43 6.78 -25.73
N GLY A 596 16.43 5.93 -26.02
CA GLY A 596 16.66 4.56 -26.53
C GLY A 596 16.48 3.40 -25.52
N LYS A 597 16.00 3.67 -24.29
CA LYS A 597 15.75 2.63 -23.26
C LYS A 597 14.97 1.40 -23.74
N SER A 598 13.91 1.59 -24.53
CA SER A 598 13.10 0.50 -25.08
C SER A 598 13.87 -0.31 -26.11
N SER A 599 14.70 0.34 -26.93
CA SER A 599 15.55 -0.31 -27.93
C SER A 599 16.62 -1.20 -27.30
N LEU A 600 17.22 -0.77 -26.17
CA LEU A 600 18.17 -1.59 -25.40
C LEU A 600 17.47 -2.83 -24.81
N MET A 601 16.28 -2.64 -24.23
CA MET A 601 15.46 -3.73 -23.69
C MET A 601 15.05 -4.74 -24.79
N GLU A 602 14.50 -4.24 -25.91
CA GLU A 602 14.06 -5.07 -27.04
C GLU A 602 15.21 -5.83 -27.70
N ALA A 603 16.40 -5.25 -27.81
CA ALA A 603 17.57 -5.94 -28.37
C ALA A 603 18.01 -7.12 -27.49
N VAL A 604 18.09 -6.93 -26.17
CA VAL A 604 18.44 -8.00 -25.23
C VAL A 604 17.34 -9.06 -25.17
N LEU A 605 16.07 -8.67 -25.05
CA LEU A 605 14.94 -9.61 -25.03
C LEU A 605 14.80 -10.36 -26.35
N GLY A 606 15.14 -9.74 -27.49
CA GLY A 606 15.14 -10.36 -28.82
C GLY A 606 15.97 -11.64 -28.87
N MET A 607 17.15 -11.61 -28.26
CA MET A 607 18.07 -12.75 -28.19
C MET A 607 17.65 -13.87 -27.23
N MET A 608 16.55 -13.69 -26.48
CA MET A 608 16.05 -14.66 -25.50
C MET A 608 14.88 -15.48 -26.08
N PRO A 609 14.74 -16.77 -25.74
CA PRO A 609 13.68 -17.63 -26.27
C PRO A 609 12.30 -17.05 -25.98
N GLU A 610 11.39 -17.11 -26.95
CA GLU A 610 10.06 -16.49 -26.82
C GLU A 610 9.22 -17.14 -25.71
N GLU A 611 9.40 -18.44 -25.51
CA GLU A 611 8.78 -19.24 -24.45
C GLU A 611 9.36 -18.96 -23.04
N GLU A 612 10.53 -18.30 -22.95
CA GLU A 612 11.20 -17.95 -21.70
C GLU A 612 11.13 -16.44 -21.36
N ARG A 613 10.38 -15.64 -22.13
CA ARG A 613 10.20 -14.20 -21.89
C ARG A 613 8.71 -13.84 -21.81
N ILE A 614 8.38 -12.90 -20.94
CA ILE A 614 7.05 -12.30 -20.82
C ILE A 614 7.23 -10.78 -20.75
N GLN A 615 6.59 -10.04 -21.66
CA GLN A 615 6.72 -8.60 -21.77
C GLN A 615 5.36 -7.92 -21.63
N TYR A 616 5.29 -6.89 -20.78
CA TYR A 616 4.12 -6.05 -20.59
C TYR A 616 4.48 -4.57 -20.71
N SER A 617 3.61 -3.77 -21.32
CA SER A 617 3.78 -2.31 -21.31
C SER A 617 3.60 -1.76 -19.89
N ALA A 618 2.49 -2.14 -19.24
CA ALA A 618 2.20 -1.86 -17.84
C ALA A 618 1.46 -3.04 -17.20
N MET A 619 1.53 -3.18 -15.88
CA MET A 619 0.80 -4.19 -15.10
C MET A 619 0.41 -3.66 -13.73
N THR A 620 -0.64 -4.21 -13.14
CA THR A 620 -0.96 -3.97 -11.72
C THR A 620 -0.29 -5.02 -10.84
N GLY A 621 0.03 -4.68 -9.60
CA GLY A 621 0.56 -5.65 -8.63
C GLY A 621 -0.36 -6.84 -8.39
N GLN A 622 -1.69 -6.65 -8.49
CA GLN A 622 -2.68 -7.73 -8.36
C GLN A 622 -2.55 -8.74 -9.52
N SER A 623 -2.46 -8.26 -10.77
CA SER A 623 -2.32 -9.13 -11.95
C SER A 623 -1.13 -10.09 -11.84
N LEU A 624 -0.04 -9.69 -11.17
CA LEU A 624 1.14 -10.53 -10.98
C LEU A 624 0.87 -11.76 -10.09
N TYR A 625 -0.05 -11.68 -9.12
CA TYR A 625 -0.44 -12.82 -8.30
C TYR A 625 -1.43 -13.76 -9.02
N TYR A 626 -2.29 -13.21 -9.88
CA TYR A 626 -3.28 -13.98 -10.64
C TYR A 626 -2.72 -14.62 -11.93
N LEU A 627 -1.41 -14.53 -12.17
CA LEU A 627 -0.68 -15.35 -13.16
C LEU A 627 -0.62 -16.86 -12.79
N GLY A 628 -1.44 -17.32 -11.83
CA GLY A 628 -1.37 -18.65 -11.19
C GLY A 628 -1.59 -19.88 -12.08
N GLU A 629 -1.84 -19.71 -13.39
CA GLU A 629 -1.85 -20.79 -14.39
C GLU A 629 -0.52 -20.82 -15.21
N THR A 630 0.30 -19.77 -15.14
CA THR A 630 1.58 -19.64 -15.86
C THR A 630 2.78 -19.63 -14.91
N SER A 631 3.63 -20.67 -14.95
CA SER A 631 4.90 -20.65 -14.21
C SER A 631 5.85 -19.56 -14.73
N LEU A 632 6.46 -18.79 -13.80
CA LEU A 632 7.51 -17.80 -14.08
C LEU A 632 8.94 -18.35 -13.85
N GLN A 633 9.07 -19.63 -13.46
CA GLN A 633 10.37 -20.25 -13.24
C GLN A 633 11.25 -20.21 -14.49
N HIS A 634 12.47 -19.72 -14.32
CA HIS A 634 13.47 -19.53 -15.36
C HIS A 634 13.04 -18.62 -16.52
N LYS A 635 12.06 -17.73 -16.29
CA LYS A 635 11.62 -16.73 -17.28
C LYS A 635 12.18 -15.34 -17.00
N ILE A 636 12.06 -14.48 -17.99
CA ILE A 636 12.30 -13.03 -17.91
C ILE A 636 10.95 -12.32 -17.87
N LEU A 637 10.75 -11.46 -16.87
CA LEU A 637 9.60 -10.55 -16.78
C LEU A 637 10.06 -9.13 -17.13
N ALA A 638 9.60 -8.65 -18.29
CA ALA A 638 9.92 -7.33 -18.80
C ALA A 638 8.76 -6.34 -18.64
N ILE A 639 9.03 -5.15 -18.10
CA ILE A 639 8.02 -4.10 -17.85
C ILE A 639 8.51 -2.77 -18.42
N ALA A 640 7.78 -2.23 -19.40
CA ALA A 640 8.27 -1.13 -20.23
C ALA A 640 8.02 0.28 -19.65
N GLU A 641 6.94 0.49 -18.88
CA GLU A 641 6.50 1.82 -18.47
C GLU A 641 6.55 2.09 -16.96
N GLU A 642 6.86 3.34 -16.62
CA GLU A 642 7.03 3.87 -15.25
C GLU A 642 5.85 3.55 -14.32
N GLU A 643 4.63 3.67 -14.83
CA GLU A 643 3.40 3.45 -14.06
C GLU A 643 3.22 1.97 -13.69
N GLY A 644 3.57 1.05 -14.60
CA GLY A 644 3.53 -0.39 -14.34
C GLY A 644 4.53 -0.83 -13.27
N VAL A 645 5.70 -0.19 -13.19
CA VAL A 645 6.69 -0.46 -12.14
C VAL A 645 6.18 0.02 -10.78
N ARG A 646 5.60 1.22 -10.68
CA ARG A 646 5.04 1.74 -9.41
C ARG A 646 3.92 0.85 -8.86
N GLN A 647 2.96 0.48 -9.70
CA GLN A 647 1.78 -0.30 -9.29
C GLN A 647 2.10 -1.76 -8.92
N ALA A 648 3.22 -2.31 -9.40
CA ALA A 648 3.67 -3.68 -9.08
C ALA A 648 4.88 -3.75 -8.13
N ALA A 649 5.46 -2.61 -7.71
CA ALA A 649 6.73 -2.54 -6.99
C ALA A 649 6.83 -3.49 -5.78
N TYR A 650 5.77 -3.59 -4.96
CA TYR A 650 5.76 -4.47 -3.79
C TYR A 650 5.83 -5.96 -4.15
N ALA A 651 5.06 -6.40 -5.15
CA ALA A 651 5.08 -7.77 -5.62
C ALA A 651 6.42 -8.11 -6.32
N LEU A 652 6.98 -7.17 -7.09
CA LEU A 652 8.31 -7.33 -7.69
C LEU A 652 9.43 -7.41 -6.62
N LYS A 653 9.33 -6.67 -5.52
CA LYS A 653 10.27 -6.76 -4.38
C LYS A 653 10.25 -8.14 -3.73
N LEU A 654 9.06 -8.67 -3.42
CA LEU A 654 8.88 -10.00 -2.82
C LEU A 654 9.39 -11.11 -3.74
N LEU A 655 9.02 -11.07 -5.02
CA LEU A 655 9.44 -12.04 -6.02
C LEU A 655 10.97 -12.09 -6.19
N GLN A 656 11.66 -10.96 -5.96
CA GLN A 656 13.12 -10.87 -6.02
C GLN A 656 13.83 -11.26 -4.70
N SER A 657 13.24 -11.00 -3.52
CA SER A 657 13.86 -11.37 -2.24
C SER A 657 13.58 -12.81 -1.82
N ASP A 658 12.36 -13.28 -2.05
CA ASP A 658 11.83 -14.51 -1.46
C ASP A 658 11.74 -15.63 -2.52
N GLY A 659 11.81 -15.30 -3.81
CA GLY A 659 11.78 -16.25 -4.93
C GLY A 659 10.40 -16.86 -5.20
N GLU A 660 9.39 -16.55 -4.39
CA GLU A 660 8.00 -16.94 -4.60
C GLU A 660 7.05 -15.79 -4.22
N LEU A 661 5.89 -15.73 -4.89
CA LEU A 661 4.76 -14.93 -4.48
C LEU A 661 3.63 -15.87 -4.05
N LYS A 662 3.00 -15.54 -2.93
CA LYS A 662 1.80 -16.18 -2.43
C LYS A 662 0.79 -15.11 -2.07
N ILE A 663 -0.43 -15.26 -2.58
CA ILE A 663 -1.58 -14.54 -2.05
C ILE A 663 -2.68 -15.55 -1.75
N ALA A 664 -3.24 -15.44 -0.55
CA ALA A 664 -4.50 -16.07 -0.22
C ALA A 664 -5.60 -15.15 -0.77
N SER A 665 -6.32 -15.57 -1.81
CA SER A 665 -7.44 -14.81 -2.37
C SER A 665 -8.71 -15.65 -2.29
N THR A 666 -9.77 -15.03 -1.79
CA THR A 666 -10.99 -15.72 -1.39
C THR A 666 -11.88 -15.95 -2.61
N GLY A 667 -11.68 -17.10 -3.27
CA GLY A 667 -12.56 -17.57 -4.33
C GLY A 667 -13.88 -18.09 -3.78
N LYS A 668 -14.85 -18.30 -4.66
CA LYS A 668 -16.08 -19.01 -4.32
C LYS A 668 -15.98 -20.44 -4.83
N ASN A 669 -16.37 -21.42 -4.03
CA ASN A 669 -16.48 -22.80 -4.48
C ASN A 669 -17.81 -22.95 -5.24
N GLU A 670 -17.75 -23.23 -6.53
CA GLU A 670 -18.94 -23.31 -7.40
C GLU A 670 -19.94 -24.40 -6.97
N GLN A 671 -19.48 -25.44 -6.26
CA GLN A 671 -20.32 -26.56 -5.83
C GLN A 671 -20.99 -26.34 -4.46
N SER A 672 -20.33 -25.68 -3.50
CA SER A 672 -20.88 -25.41 -2.16
C SER A 672 -21.36 -23.96 -1.96
N GLY A 673 -20.94 -23.04 -2.82
CA GLY A 673 -21.17 -21.59 -2.67
C GLY A 673 -20.35 -20.94 -1.55
N GLU A 674 -19.54 -21.70 -0.81
CA GLU A 674 -18.68 -21.19 0.26
C GLU A 674 -17.53 -20.35 -0.27
N LEU A 675 -17.08 -19.42 0.55
CA LEU A 675 -15.83 -18.71 0.37
C LEU A 675 -14.68 -19.66 0.69
N VAL A 676 -13.98 -20.12 -0.36
CA VAL A 676 -12.78 -20.96 -0.24
C VAL A 676 -11.57 -20.12 -0.60
N THR A 677 -10.71 -19.92 0.38
CA THR A 677 -9.40 -19.31 0.19
C THR A 677 -8.60 -20.14 -0.81
N ARG A 678 -8.43 -19.64 -2.04
CA ARG A 678 -7.53 -20.21 -3.05
C ARG A 678 -6.18 -19.53 -2.85
N GLU A 679 -5.14 -20.32 -2.55
CA GLU A 679 -3.75 -19.82 -2.51
C GLU A 679 -3.24 -19.74 -3.95
N TYR A 680 -3.09 -18.52 -4.48
CA TYR A 680 -2.43 -18.29 -5.75
C TYR A 680 -0.94 -18.18 -5.49
N LYS A 681 -0.18 -19.13 -6.04
CA LYS A 681 1.26 -19.22 -5.87
C LYS A 681 1.99 -19.07 -7.20
N VAL A 682 2.83 -18.05 -7.31
CA VAL A 682 3.73 -17.85 -8.45
C VAL A 682 5.16 -18.15 -8.00
N GLN A 683 5.85 -19.03 -8.71
CA GLN A 683 7.21 -19.47 -8.36
C GLN A 683 8.24 -18.88 -9.31
N GLY A 684 9.28 -18.27 -8.73
CA GLY A 684 10.56 -18.04 -9.38
C GLY A 684 11.50 -19.26 -9.23
N PRO A 685 12.77 -19.16 -9.64
CA PRO A 685 13.50 -17.92 -9.95
C PRO A 685 13.03 -17.24 -11.25
N VAL A 686 13.01 -15.91 -11.25
CA VAL A 686 12.63 -15.08 -12.41
C VAL A 686 13.56 -13.87 -12.51
N MET A 687 13.94 -13.53 -13.73
CA MET A 687 14.75 -12.35 -14.03
C MET A 687 13.83 -11.15 -14.28
N LEU A 688 14.11 -10.00 -13.65
CA LEU A 688 13.33 -8.78 -13.83
C LEU A 688 14.09 -7.80 -14.75
N MET A 689 13.44 -7.31 -15.80
CA MET A 689 13.97 -6.27 -16.68
C MET A 689 12.98 -5.10 -16.76
N LEU A 690 13.34 -3.96 -16.19
CA LEU A 690 12.46 -2.80 -16.02
C LEU A 690 13.04 -1.59 -16.77
N THR A 691 12.20 -0.76 -17.39
CA THR A 691 12.63 0.54 -17.95
C THR A 691 11.91 1.71 -17.27
N THR A 692 12.64 2.80 -16.99
CA THR A 692 12.10 4.00 -16.32
C THR A 692 12.56 5.30 -16.97
N THR A 693 11.68 6.31 -16.96
CA THR A 693 11.97 7.71 -17.32
C THR A 693 12.23 8.61 -16.11
N ALA A 694 11.81 8.20 -14.92
CA ALA A 694 11.94 9.00 -13.72
C ALA A 694 13.35 8.89 -13.10
N SER A 695 13.85 10.02 -12.61
CA SER A 695 14.94 10.05 -11.63
C SER A 695 14.50 9.59 -10.23
N ASP A 696 13.18 9.60 -9.98
CA ASP A 696 12.54 9.28 -8.70
C ASP A 696 11.85 7.91 -8.80
N VAL A 697 12.63 6.86 -8.56
CA VAL A 697 12.19 5.47 -8.44
C VAL A 697 12.38 5.05 -6.99
N ASP A 698 11.50 4.16 -6.50
CA ASP A 698 11.60 3.56 -5.17
C ASP A 698 13.03 3.11 -4.85
N GLU A 699 13.64 3.76 -3.84
CA GLU A 699 15.05 3.57 -3.48
C GLU A 699 15.33 2.11 -3.07
N GLU A 700 14.34 1.42 -2.53
CA GLU A 700 14.42 0.02 -2.15
C GLU A 700 14.52 -0.91 -3.38
N LEU A 701 13.84 -0.58 -4.48
CA LEU A 701 13.88 -1.29 -5.76
C LEU A 701 15.15 -0.94 -6.55
N LEU A 702 15.58 0.34 -6.54
CA LEU A 702 16.90 0.75 -7.08
C LEU A 702 18.04 -0.03 -6.42
N ASN A 703 18.01 -0.14 -5.09
CA ASN A 703 18.99 -0.91 -4.33
C ASN A 703 18.94 -2.44 -4.59
N ARG A 704 17.91 -2.94 -5.27
CA ARG A 704 17.76 -4.36 -5.66
C ARG A 704 18.23 -4.65 -7.09
N CYS A 705 18.12 -3.69 -8.02
CA CYS A 705 18.52 -3.87 -9.42
C CYS A 705 20.00 -3.48 -9.69
N LEU A 706 20.52 -3.92 -10.83
CA LEU A 706 21.61 -3.27 -11.56
C LEU A 706 21.00 -2.11 -12.36
N VAL A 707 21.55 -0.91 -12.25
CA VAL A 707 21.06 0.28 -12.97
C VAL A 707 21.89 0.48 -14.23
N LEU A 708 21.26 0.35 -15.39
CA LEU A 708 21.90 0.61 -16.69
C LEU A 708 21.49 2.00 -17.17
N THR A 709 22.47 2.89 -17.37
CA THR A 709 22.24 4.23 -17.91
C THR A 709 22.62 4.28 -19.38
N VAL A 710 21.68 4.67 -20.25
CA VAL A 710 21.90 4.77 -21.70
C VAL A 710 22.80 5.97 -22.03
N ASN A 711 23.65 5.86 -23.06
CA ASN A 711 24.57 6.91 -23.46
C ASN A 711 23.83 8.01 -24.26
N GLU A 712 23.70 9.20 -23.67
CA GLU A 712 23.02 10.35 -24.29
C GLU A 712 24.00 11.32 -25.00
N SER A 713 25.23 10.88 -25.31
CA SER A 713 26.22 11.73 -25.97
C SER A 713 25.85 12.10 -27.41
N ARG A 714 26.46 13.19 -27.90
CA ARG A 714 26.24 13.69 -29.26
C ARG A 714 26.83 12.74 -30.30
N GLU A 715 27.97 12.17 -29.96
CA GLU A 715 28.75 11.19 -30.72
C GLU A 715 27.91 9.92 -30.90
N GLN A 716 27.31 9.43 -29.82
CA GLN A 716 26.38 8.30 -29.83
C GLN A 716 25.13 8.57 -30.67
N THR A 717 24.52 9.76 -30.51
CA THR A 717 23.38 10.19 -31.35
C THR A 717 23.74 10.23 -32.84
N GLN A 718 24.96 10.67 -33.20
CA GLN A 718 25.45 10.66 -34.58
C GLN A 718 25.65 9.23 -35.11
N ALA A 719 26.17 8.32 -34.29
CA ALA A 719 26.34 6.90 -34.64
C ALA A 719 24.99 6.22 -34.90
N ILE A 720 24.00 6.43 -34.03
CA ILE A 720 22.61 5.95 -34.22
C ILE A 720 22.01 6.49 -35.52
N HIS A 721 22.13 7.79 -35.80
CA HIS A 721 21.66 8.37 -37.06
C HIS A 721 22.39 7.81 -38.31
N ALA A 722 23.68 7.48 -38.20
CA ALA A 722 24.43 6.86 -39.29
C ALA A 722 23.95 5.43 -39.56
N MET A 723 23.76 4.64 -38.51
CA MET A 723 23.21 3.28 -38.59
C MET A 723 21.78 3.27 -39.15
N GLN A 724 20.90 4.16 -38.68
CA GLN A 724 19.53 4.29 -39.20
C GLN A 724 19.50 4.63 -40.69
N ARG A 725 20.39 5.52 -41.16
CA ARG A 725 20.55 5.78 -42.61
C ARG A 725 21.09 4.57 -43.36
N HIS A 726 22.06 3.84 -42.80
CA HIS A 726 22.60 2.63 -43.42
C HIS A 726 21.52 1.54 -43.58
N GLY A 727 20.64 1.37 -42.60
CA GLY A 727 19.49 0.45 -42.66
C GLY A 727 18.48 0.75 -43.77
N GLN A 728 18.47 1.97 -44.33
CA GLN A 728 17.64 2.35 -45.49
C GLN A 728 18.35 2.07 -46.84
N THR A 729 19.57 1.53 -46.83
CA THR A 729 20.29 1.13 -48.05
C THR A 729 20.02 -0.33 -48.40
N LEU A 730 20.26 -0.72 -49.67
CA LEU A 730 20.15 -2.12 -50.08
C LEU A 730 21.06 -3.06 -49.25
N ALA A 731 22.25 -2.60 -48.86
CA ALA A 731 23.15 -3.36 -47.98
C ALA A 731 22.54 -3.57 -46.58
N GLY A 732 22.02 -2.52 -45.96
CA GLY A 732 21.35 -2.61 -44.65
C GLY A 732 20.04 -3.43 -44.70
N LEU A 733 19.31 -3.40 -45.81
CA LEU A 733 18.15 -4.25 -46.02
C LEU A 733 18.54 -5.74 -46.15
N LEU A 734 19.63 -6.07 -46.83
CA LEU A 734 20.16 -7.44 -46.87
C LEU A 734 20.64 -7.88 -45.47
N GLN A 735 21.28 -7.00 -44.71
CA GLN A 735 21.70 -7.22 -43.32
C GLN A 735 20.52 -7.48 -42.37
N SER A 736 19.29 -7.08 -42.71
CA SER A 736 18.10 -7.45 -41.93
C SER A 736 17.80 -8.96 -41.95
N SER A 737 18.27 -9.71 -42.96
CA SER A 737 18.18 -11.18 -42.97
C SER A 737 19.19 -11.81 -42.01
N GLU A 738 20.39 -11.24 -41.90
CA GLU A 738 21.44 -11.65 -40.96
C GLU A 738 21.00 -11.42 -39.51
N LYS A 739 20.30 -10.32 -39.22
CA LYS A 739 19.65 -10.08 -37.92
C LYS A 739 18.70 -11.22 -37.50
N GLN A 740 17.88 -11.74 -38.41
CA GLN A 740 16.98 -12.87 -38.10
C GLN A 740 17.76 -14.15 -37.78
N TYR A 741 18.82 -14.42 -38.54
CA TYR A 741 19.72 -15.55 -38.29
C TYR A 741 20.41 -15.44 -36.92
N LEU A 742 21.02 -14.29 -36.60
CA LEU A 742 21.69 -14.06 -35.32
C LEU A 742 20.70 -14.16 -34.14
N THR A 743 19.51 -13.58 -34.28
CA THR A 743 18.45 -13.72 -33.26
C THR A 743 18.10 -15.19 -33.01
N ARG A 744 17.87 -15.99 -34.05
CA ARG A 744 17.60 -17.43 -33.93
C ARG A 744 18.77 -18.18 -33.28
N LEU A 745 20.00 -17.86 -33.68
CA LEU A 745 21.22 -18.47 -33.14
C LEU A 745 21.34 -18.24 -31.63
N HIS A 746 21.17 -17.00 -31.15
CA HIS A 746 21.21 -16.70 -29.71
C HIS A 746 20.05 -17.34 -28.94
N GLN A 747 18.83 -17.32 -29.47
CA GLN A 747 17.70 -17.99 -28.82
C GLN A 747 17.97 -19.49 -28.67
N ASN A 748 18.51 -20.14 -29.70
CA ASN A 748 18.86 -21.56 -29.65
C ASN A 748 20.01 -21.84 -28.67
N ALA A 749 21.04 -20.98 -28.62
CA ALA A 749 22.08 -21.05 -27.59
C ALA A 749 21.49 -20.92 -26.18
N GLN A 750 20.57 -19.97 -25.97
CA GLN A 750 19.88 -19.78 -24.69
C GLN A 750 18.96 -20.95 -24.29
N ARG A 751 18.37 -21.67 -25.24
CA ARG A 751 17.63 -22.94 -25.01
C ARG A 751 18.54 -24.07 -24.52
N LEU A 752 19.79 -24.12 -24.98
CA LEU A 752 20.75 -25.17 -24.61
C LEU A 752 21.36 -24.97 -23.22
N LEU A 753 21.37 -23.75 -22.67
CA LEU A 753 21.94 -23.49 -21.34
C LEU A 753 21.16 -24.22 -20.23
N ARG A 754 21.86 -25.12 -19.52
CA ARG A 754 21.30 -25.89 -18.40
C ARG A 754 21.40 -25.06 -17.10
N PRO A 755 20.43 -25.17 -16.17
CA PRO A 755 20.47 -24.52 -14.86
C PRO A 755 21.41 -25.28 -13.90
N LEU A 756 22.72 -25.17 -14.13
CA LEU A 756 23.76 -25.77 -13.29
C LEU A 756 24.06 -24.91 -12.06
N LYS A 757 24.53 -25.52 -10.96
CA LYS A 757 25.07 -24.76 -9.83
C LYS A 757 26.43 -24.19 -10.22
N VAL A 758 26.74 -22.99 -9.71
CA VAL A 758 28.04 -22.34 -9.95
C VAL A 758 28.76 -22.13 -8.63
N VAL A 759 29.93 -22.75 -8.50
CA VAL A 759 30.82 -22.61 -7.34
C VAL A 759 31.91 -21.61 -7.72
N ASN A 760 32.21 -20.67 -6.82
CA ASN A 760 33.32 -19.73 -6.99
C ASN A 760 34.46 -20.09 -6.01
N PRO A 761 35.54 -20.78 -6.44
CA PRO A 761 36.66 -21.13 -5.57
C PRO A 761 37.44 -19.92 -5.02
N TYR A 762 37.24 -18.74 -5.61
CA TYR A 762 37.92 -17.50 -5.24
C TYR A 762 37.08 -16.61 -4.32
N ALA A 763 35.84 -16.99 -4.00
CA ALA A 763 34.88 -16.15 -3.26
C ALA A 763 35.45 -15.57 -1.96
N ASP A 764 36.14 -16.38 -1.16
CA ASP A 764 36.73 -15.97 0.13
C ASP A 764 37.90 -14.98 -0.01
N ARG A 765 38.42 -14.81 -1.23
CA ARG A 765 39.50 -13.87 -1.54
C ARG A 765 38.97 -12.55 -2.13
N LEU A 766 37.75 -12.52 -2.65
CA LEU A 766 37.20 -11.34 -3.32
C LEU A 766 36.91 -10.22 -2.31
N THR A 767 37.63 -9.12 -2.45
CA THR A 767 37.39 -7.89 -1.69
C THR A 767 36.31 -7.03 -2.35
N PHE A 768 35.50 -6.37 -1.52
CA PHE A 768 34.48 -5.41 -1.93
C PHE A 768 34.35 -4.36 -0.82
N LEU A 769 33.91 -3.14 -1.16
CA LEU A 769 33.71 -2.07 -0.19
C LEU A 769 32.79 -2.50 0.96
N SER A 770 33.17 -2.17 2.20
CA SER A 770 32.45 -2.54 3.43
C SER A 770 32.05 -1.34 4.29
N ASP A 771 32.25 -0.12 3.76
CA ASP A 771 32.01 1.17 4.40
C ASP A 771 30.52 1.46 4.67
N LYS A 772 29.62 0.98 3.81
CA LYS A 772 28.18 1.29 3.86
C LYS A 772 27.31 0.03 3.91
N THR A 773 26.20 0.08 4.63
CA THR A 773 25.23 -1.03 4.71
C THR A 773 24.67 -1.47 3.35
N ARG A 774 24.62 -0.53 2.38
CA ARG A 774 24.22 -0.77 1.00
C ARG A 774 25.12 -1.79 0.28
N THR A 775 26.43 -1.75 0.52
CA THR A 775 27.41 -2.59 -0.20
C THR A 775 27.15 -4.09 -0.04
N ARG A 776 26.49 -4.52 1.04
CA ARG A 776 26.06 -5.91 1.25
C ARG A 776 25.17 -6.44 0.11
N ARG A 777 24.32 -5.58 -0.47
CA ARG A 777 23.46 -5.96 -1.61
C ARG A 777 24.23 -5.92 -2.92
N ASP A 778 25.07 -4.91 -3.11
CA ASP A 778 25.84 -4.73 -4.34
C ASP A 778 26.97 -5.79 -4.49
N HIS A 779 27.58 -6.23 -3.38
CA HIS A 779 28.46 -7.39 -3.31
C HIS A 779 27.75 -8.66 -3.83
N MET A 780 26.51 -8.91 -3.40
CA MET A 780 25.75 -10.07 -3.90
C MET A 780 25.44 -9.96 -5.39
N LYS A 781 25.14 -8.76 -5.92
CA LYS A 781 24.98 -8.55 -7.38
C LYS A 781 26.27 -8.85 -8.14
N TYR A 782 27.42 -8.44 -7.61
CA TYR A 782 28.73 -8.72 -8.18
C TYR A 782 29.04 -10.24 -8.19
N LEU A 783 28.79 -10.95 -7.09
CA LEU A 783 28.92 -12.42 -7.06
C LEU A 783 27.97 -13.12 -8.04
N THR A 784 26.70 -12.70 -8.13
CA THR A 784 25.75 -13.25 -9.10
C THR A 784 26.15 -12.92 -10.55
N LEU A 785 26.78 -11.77 -10.81
CA LEU A 785 27.32 -11.43 -12.14
C LEU A 785 28.45 -12.38 -12.55
N ILE A 786 29.39 -12.67 -11.65
CA ILE A 786 30.42 -13.71 -11.87
C ILE A 786 29.76 -15.07 -12.16
N GLN A 787 28.73 -15.45 -11.40
CA GLN A 787 28.01 -16.72 -11.62
C GLN A 787 27.30 -16.75 -12.98
N ALA A 788 26.71 -15.64 -13.43
CA ALA A 788 26.05 -15.55 -14.73
C ALA A 788 27.05 -15.67 -15.89
N ILE A 789 28.24 -15.11 -15.75
CA ILE A 789 29.34 -15.24 -16.71
C ILE A 789 29.82 -16.69 -16.79
N ALA A 790 30.10 -17.35 -15.65
CA ALA A 790 30.49 -18.75 -15.66
C ALA A 790 29.39 -19.69 -16.21
N LEU A 791 28.10 -19.40 -15.93
CA LEU A 791 26.97 -20.17 -16.46
C LEU A 791 26.81 -20.04 -17.97
N LEU A 792 27.09 -18.86 -18.53
CA LEU A 792 27.13 -18.63 -19.98
C LEU A 792 28.24 -19.47 -20.64
N HIS A 793 29.40 -19.57 -19.99
CA HIS A 793 30.54 -20.37 -20.42
C HIS A 793 30.43 -21.87 -20.05
N GLN A 794 29.27 -22.40 -19.61
CA GLN A 794 29.16 -23.78 -19.10
C GLN A 794 29.62 -24.88 -20.09
N TYR A 795 29.56 -24.63 -21.40
CA TYR A 795 30.02 -25.54 -22.45
C TYR A 795 31.54 -25.50 -22.71
N GLN A 796 32.25 -24.63 -21.99
CA GLN A 796 33.71 -24.45 -21.99
C GLN A 796 34.35 -24.92 -20.67
N ARG A 797 33.53 -25.39 -19.71
CA ARG A 797 33.93 -25.83 -18.37
C ARG A 797 33.65 -27.33 -18.20
N GLU A 798 34.36 -27.96 -17.28
CA GLU A 798 34.03 -29.32 -16.83
C GLU A 798 32.82 -29.28 -15.87
N VAL A 799 31.79 -30.09 -16.14
CA VAL A 799 30.65 -30.26 -15.23
C VAL A 799 31.00 -31.29 -14.15
N LYS A 800 31.30 -30.80 -12.95
CA LYS A 800 31.68 -31.61 -11.79
C LYS A 800 30.43 -32.12 -11.06
N ARG A 801 30.58 -33.26 -10.37
CA ARG A 801 29.51 -33.93 -9.62
C ARG A 801 29.98 -34.21 -8.20
N VAL A 802 29.19 -33.79 -7.20
CA VAL A 802 29.40 -34.15 -5.80
C VAL A 802 28.13 -34.81 -5.24
N THR A 803 28.31 -35.86 -4.44
CA THR A 803 27.19 -36.53 -3.75
C THR A 803 27.20 -36.13 -2.28
N HIS A 804 26.13 -35.49 -1.80
CA HIS A 804 25.96 -35.15 -0.39
C HIS A 804 24.59 -35.63 0.10
N ARG A 805 24.56 -36.40 1.19
CA ARG A 805 23.33 -36.97 1.80
C ARG A 805 22.42 -37.70 0.78
N GLY A 806 23.01 -38.39 -0.19
CA GLY A 806 22.29 -39.14 -1.23
C GLY A 806 21.77 -38.29 -2.40
N GLN A 807 21.95 -36.97 -2.41
CA GLN A 807 21.66 -36.12 -3.56
C GLN A 807 22.93 -35.88 -4.38
N VAL A 808 22.82 -36.01 -5.71
CA VAL A 808 23.89 -35.66 -6.66
C VAL A 808 23.70 -34.22 -7.10
N ILE A 809 24.70 -33.38 -6.87
CA ILE A 809 24.73 -31.97 -7.27
C ILE A 809 25.72 -31.83 -8.43
N GLU A 810 25.22 -31.39 -9.59
CA GLU A 810 26.04 -30.96 -10.72
C GLU A 810 26.40 -29.48 -10.59
N TYR A 811 27.69 -29.16 -10.76
CA TYR A 811 28.18 -27.80 -10.68
C TYR A 811 29.33 -27.53 -11.66
N ILE A 812 29.54 -26.26 -11.97
CA ILE A 812 30.73 -25.74 -12.67
C ILE A 812 31.48 -24.79 -11.74
N GLU A 813 32.76 -24.59 -12.01
CA GLU A 813 33.62 -23.67 -11.26
C GLU A 813 33.90 -22.39 -12.07
N VAL A 814 33.93 -21.26 -11.36
CA VAL A 814 34.35 -19.94 -11.86
C VAL A 814 35.85 -19.94 -12.17
N GLU A 815 36.24 -19.35 -13.30
CA GLU A 815 37.63 -19.07 -13.65
C GLU A 815 38.04 -17.62 -13.35
N LYS A 816 39.37 -17.35 -13.29
CA LYS A 816 39.91 -15.98 -13.12
C LYS A 816 39.44 -15.01 -14.22
N SER A 817 39.23 -15.52 -15.43
CA SER A 817 38.69 -14.79 -16.59
C SER A 817 37.25 -14.29 -16.38
N ASP A 818 36.40 -15.11 -15.76
CA ASP A 818 35.02 -14.73 -15.42
C ASP A 818 35.01 -13.56 -14.42
N ILE A 819 35.95 -13.55 -13.47
CA ILE A 819 36.14 -12.48 -12.46
C ILE A 819 36.68 -11.20 -13.12
N ALA A 820 37.64 -11.31 -14.05
CA ALA A 820 38.16 -10.15 -14.79
C ALA A 820 37.06 -9.45 -15.60
N LEU A 821 36.22 -10.21 -16.31
CA LEU A 821 35.07 -9.67 -17.04
C LEU A 821 34.03 -9.08 -16.09
N ALA A 822 33.73 -9.74 -14.96
CA ALA A 822 32.84 -9.20 -13.94
C ALA A 822 33.36 -7.89 -13.35
N ASN A 823 34.66 -7.77 -13.11
CA ASN A 823 35.31 -6.53 -12.66
C ASN A 823 35.08 -5.41 -13.68
N GLN A 824 35.40 -5.63 -14.97
CA GLN A 824 35.22 -4.63 -16.01
C GLN A 824 33.77 -4.09 -16.06
N LEU A 825 32.77 -4.98 -16.06
CA LEU A 825 31.36 -4.60 -16.08
C LEU A 825 30.92 -3.93 -14.76
N ALA A 826 31.44 -4.38 -13.61
CA ALA A 826 31.09 -3.83 -12.30
C ALA A 826 31.61 -2.39 -12.11
N HIS A 827 32.81 -2.06 -12.58
CA HIS A 827 33.32 -0.69 -12.53
C HIS A 827 32.36 0.27 -13.25
N GLU A 828 31.95 -0.06 -14.47
CA GLU A 828 31.08 0.83 -15.25
C GLU A 828 29.63 0.87 -14.73
N VAL A 829 29.05 -0.26 -14.33
CA VAL A 829 27.62 -0.36 -13.95
C VAL A 829 27.40 -0.09 -12.45
N LEU A 830 28.12 -0.77 -11.56
CA LEU A 830 27.99 -0.56 -10.13
C LEU A 830 28.67 0.73 -9.68
N GLY A 831 29.82 1.08 -10.28
CA GLY A 831 30.53 2.33 -9.98
C GLY A 831 29.63 3.56 -10.17
N ARG A 832 28.93 3.70 -11.30
CA ARG A 832 27.97 4.81 -11.53
C ARG A 832 26.85 4.91 -10.48
N THR A 833 26.47 3.79 -9.88
CA THR A 833 25.36 3.74 -8.91
C THR A 833 25.83 3.92 -7.47
N LEU A 834 27.13 3.73 -7.20
CA LEU A 834 27.80 3.95 -5.91
C LEU A 834 28.55 5.30 -5.84
N ASP A 835 28.67 5.99 -6.98
CA ASP A 835 29.22 7.33 -7.10
C ASP A 835 28.26 8.38 -6.48
N GLU A 836 28.54 8.76 -5.24
CA GLU A 836 27.72 9.72 -4.50
C GLU A 836 27.87 11.16 -5.00
N MET A 837 28.71 11.44 -6.02
CA MET A 837 28.99 12.80 -6.48
C MET A 837 28.12 13.20 -7.69
N PRO A 838 27.11 14.09 -7.52
CA PRO A 838 26.30 14.53 -8.65
C PRO A 838 27.15 15.14 -9.78
N PRO A 839 26.79 14.98 -11.07
CA PRO A 839 27.61 15.46 -12.19
C PRO A 839 27.96 16.96 -12.12
N GLN A 840 27.05 17.79 -11.59
CA GLN A 840 27.32 19.21 -11.36
C GLN A 840 28.37 19.43 -10.25
N THR A 841 28.33 18.63 -9.17
CA THR A 841 29.34 18.67 -8.10
C THR A 841 30.72 18.24 -8.62
N ARG A 842 30.79 17.19 -9.47
CA ARG A 842 32.04 16.77 -10.13
C ARG A 842 32.60 17.85 -11.05
N LYS A 843 31.75 18.51 -11.83
CA LYS A 843 32.14 19.67 -12.65
C LYS A 843 32.71 20.80 -11.80
N LEU A 844 32.13 21.08 -10.63
CA LEU A 844 32.67 22.07 -9.71
C LEU A 844 34.03 21.64 -9.11
N LEU A 845 34.19 20.37 -8.73
CA LEU A 845 35.45 19.85 -8.22
C LEU A 845 36.61 20.05 -9.21
N ARG A 846 36.39 19.77 -10.52
CA ARG A 846 37.40 20.05 -11.56
C ARG A 846 37.72 21.54 -11.72
N LEU A 847 36.71 22.41 -11.63
CA LEU A 847 36.92 23.86 -11.67
C LEU A 847 37.72 24.36 -10.45
N ILE A 848 37.49 23.78 -9.27
CA ILE A 848 38.27 24.03 -8.06
C ILE A 848 39.70 23.50 -8.22
N GLN A 849 39.90 22.29 -8.73
CA GLN A 849 41.22 21.71 -9.00
C GLN A 849 42.05 22.60 -9.95
N ALA A 850 41.46 23.06 -11.05
CA ALA A 850 42.12 23.96 -11.99
C ALA A 850 42.49 25.31 -11.33
N MET A 851 41.57 25.90 -10.56
CA MET A 851 41.81 27.13 -9.79
C MET A 851 42.96 26.95 -8.79
N VAL A 852 42.94 25.86 -8.03
CA VAL A 852 43.93 25.54 -7.00
C VAL A 852 45.30 25.27 -7.62
N GLY A 853 45.38 24.56 -8.74
CA GLY A 853 46.63 24.32 -9.46
C GLY A 853 47.29 25.64 -9.92
N GLU A 854 46.51 26.55 -10.50
CA GLU A 854 47.03 27.85 -10.94
C GLU A 854 47.39 28.78 -9.75
N GLN A 855 46.62 28.74 -8.66
CA GLN A 855 46.96 29.46 -7.42
C GLN A 855 48.23 28.91 -6.76
N ALA A 856 48.40 27.59 -6.71
CA ALA A 856 49.60 26.92 -6.21
C ALA A 856 50.84 27.34 -7.00
N GLN A 857 50.75 27.31 -8.34
CA GLN A 857 51.84 27.74 -9.23
C GLN A 857 52.21 29.22 -9.04
N ARG A 858 51.22 30.10 -8.83
CA ARG A 858 51.45 31.54 -8.54
C ARG A 858 52.02 31.79 -7.14
N GLN A 859 51.74 30.93 -6.17
CA GLN A 859 52.19 31.06 -4.78
C GLN A 859 53.49 30.30 -4.48
N GLY A 860 53.92 29.39 -5.37
CA GLY A 860 55.12 28.57 -5.18
C GLY A 860 54.95 27.44 -4.15
N CYS A 861 53.72 26.99 -3.92
CA CYS A 861 53.35 25.97 -2.92
C CYS A 861 52.73 24.72 -3.57
N GLN A 862 52.49 23.67 -2.79
CA GLN A 862 51.77 22.48 -3.28
C GLN A 862 50.25 22.73 -3.35
N PRO A 863 49.51 22.07 -4.26
CA PRO A 863 48.05 22.23 -4.38
C PRO A 863 47.25 22.08 -3.08
N GLY A 864 47.64 21.16 -2.19
CA GLY A 864 46.99 21.00 -0.88
C GLY A 864 47.24 22.17 0.10
N GLU A 865 48.33 22.92 -0.07
CA GLU A 865 48.68 24.04 0.81
C GLU A 865 47.84 25.31 0.50
N VAL A 866 47.17 25.36 -0.66
CA VAL A 866 46.33 26.49 -1.07
C VAL A 866 45.07 26.56 -0.21
N ARG A 867 44.87 27.72 0.44
CA ARG A 867 43.63 28.06 1.15
C ARG A 867 42.80 29.05 0.34
N PHE A 868 41.58 28.68 -0.01
CA PHE A 868 40.67 29.49 -0.84
C PHE A 868 39.28 29.61 -0.20
N THR A 869 38.48 30.58 -0.63
CA THR A 869 37.11 30.80 -0.14
C THR A 869 36.08 30.60 -1.25
N ARG A 870 34.79 30.47 -0.88
CA ARG A 870 33.70 30.47 -1.88
C ARG A 870 33.68 31.75 -2.75
N ARG A 871 34.22 32.87 -2.27
CA ARG A 871 34.37 34.10 -3.08
C ARG A 871 35.38 33.92 -4.21
N ASP A 872 36.45 33.18 -3.97
CA ASP A 872 37.53 32.95 -4.94
C ASP A 872 37.05 31.97 -6.01
N ILE A 873 36.36 30.89 -5.61
CA ILE A 873 35.67 29.98 -6.53
C ILE A 873 34.64 30.74 -7.40
N ARG A 874 33.96 31.75 -6.82
CA ARG A 874 33.01 32.62 -7.55
C ARG A 874 33.67 33.68 -8.44
N ALA A 875 34.94 34.00 -8.22
CA ALA A 875 35.72 34.84 -9.12
C ALA A 875 36.28 34.00 -10.29
N TRP A 876 36.53 32.72 -10.05
CA TRP A 876 36.99 31.74 -11.04
C TRP A 876 35.88 31.15 -11.91
N THR A 877 34.64 31.12 -11.41
CA THR A 877 33.52 30.43 -12.04
C THR A 877 32.25 31.29 -12.06
N ASN A 878 31.41 31.11 -13.09
CA ASN A 878 30.12 31.81 -13.22
C ASN A 878 29.00 31.23 -12.31
N TRP A 879 29.34 30.60 -11.18
CA TRP A 879 28.38 29.94 -10.30
C TRP A 879 27.83 30.91 -9.25
N SER A 880 26.55 30.79 -8.87
CA SER A 880 25.98 31.63 -7.81
C SER A 880 26.48 31.23 -6.41
N ASP A 881 26.47 32.17 -5.46
CA ASP A 881 26.90 31.88 -4.08
C ASP A 881 26.09 30.74 -3.42
N SER A 882 24.78 30.67 -3.73
CA SER A 882 23.89 29.61 -3.28
C SER A 882 24.26 28.24 -3.84
N GLN A 883 24.61 28.14 -5.13
CA GLN A 883 25.12 26.90 -5.71
C GLN A 883 26.45 26.52 -5.06
N LEU A 884 27.41 27.45 -4.99
CA LEU A 884 28.70 27.20 -4.36
C LEU A 884 28.56 26.78 -2.89
N LYS A 885 27.61 27.35 -2.14
CA LYS A 885 27.32 26.93 -0.76
C LYS A 885 26.93 25.45 -0.70
N ASN A 886 25.98 25.03 -1.52
CA ASN A 886 25.44 23.67 -1.48
C ASN A 886 26.45 22.62 -2.00
N HIS A 887 27.16 22.92 -3.09
CA HIS A 887 28.11 21.98 -3.68
C HIS A 887 29.46 21.93 -2.93
N CYS A 888 29.95 23.04 -2.36
CA CYS A 888 31.15 22.99 -1.50
C CYS A 888 30.87 22.32 -0.15
N LEU A 889 29.64 22.42 0.37
CA LEU A 889 29.24 21.66 1.56
C LEU A 889 29.28 20.15 1.27
N ARG A 890 28.66 19.70 0.17
CA ARG A 890 28.71 18.28 -0.26
C ARG A 890 30.14 17.80 -0.50
N LEU A 891 30.99 18.58 -1.17
CA LEU A 891 32.40 18.21 -1.36
C LEU A 891 33.19 18.12 -0.05
N ALA A 892 32.78 18.85 1.01
CA ALA A 892 33.38 18.71 2.33
C ALA A 892 32.81 17.52 3.12
N GLU A 893 31.50 17.25 3.00
CA GLU A 893 30.86 16.03 3.55
C GLU A 893 31.42 14.74 2.92
N MET A 894 31.82 14.81 1.65
CA MET A 894 32.49 13.72 0.91
C MET A 894 34.02 13.72 1.04
N GLU A 895 34.60 14.54 1.93
CA GLU A 895 36.03 14.64 2.21
C GLU A 895 36.96 15.04 1.02
N TYR A 896 36.40 15.55 -0.08
CA TYR A 896 37.18 16.15 -1.18
C TYR A 896 37.71 17.56 -0.82
N LEU A 897 37.04 18.24 0.12
CA LEU A 897 37.45 19.55 0.64
C LEU A 897 37.57 19.54 2.17
N LEU A 898 38.69 20.01 2.71
CA LEU A 898 38.80 20.26 4.16
C LEU A 898 38.41 21.71 4.48
N LEU A 899 37.63 21.88 5.55
CA LEU A 899 37.01 23.16 5.91
C LEU A 899 37.71 23.80 7.11
N HIS A 900 38.20 25.02 6.92
CA HIS A 900 39.02 25.75 7.90
C HIS A 900 38.30 27.00 8.42
N GLY A 901 38.32 27.19 9.74
CA GLY A 901 37.65 28.29 10.43
C GLY A 901 36.16 28.06 10.69
N GLY A 902 35.52 28.99 11.43
CA GLY A 902 34.07 28.96 11.68
C GLY A 902 33.62 29.46 13.06
N SER A 903 34.52 29.54 14.05
CA SER A 903 34.21 30.15 15.34
C SER A 903 34.47 31.67 15.33
N ARG A 904 33.60 32.45 15.99
CA ARG A 904 33.78 33.88 16.30
C ARG A 904 34.06 34.83 15.11
N GLY A 905 33.48 34.56 13.94
CA GLY A 905 33.42 35.54 12.83
C GLY A 905 34.60 35.51 11.85
N HIS A 906 35.49 34.51 11.93
CA HIS A 906 36.49 34.28 10.89
C HIS A 906 35.85 33.78 9.58
N LEU A 907 36.45 34.13 8.44
CA LEU A 907 36.04 33.68 7.11
C LEU A 907 36.24 32.16 6.97
N LEU A 908 35.26 31.48 6.36
CA LEU A 908 35.34 30.06 6.02
C LEU A 908 36.28 29.87 4.83
N GLN A 909 37.37 29.14 5.06
CA GLN A 909 38.35 28.74 4.06
C GLN A 909 38.24 27.25 3.76
N TYR A 910 38.70 26.86 2.58
CA TYR A 910 38.66 25.51 2.04
C TYR A 910 40.07 25.13 1.57
N GLU A 911 40.36 23.84 1.64
CA GLU A 911 41.56 23.15 1.19
C GLU A 911 41.13 21.99 0.29
N LEU A 912 41.87 21.70 -0.77
CA LEU A 912 41.58 20.59 -1.68
C LEU A 912 42.37 19.35 -1.24
N LEU A 913 41.66 18.25 -0.91
CA LEU A 913 42.28 16.99 -0.47
C LEU A 913 42.50 15.98 -1.62
N TRP A 914 41.99 16.29 -2.82
CA TRP A 914 41.99 15.36 -3.96
C TRP A 914 43.10 15.67 -4.97
N ASP A 915 43.92 14.66 -5.32
CA ASP A 915 45.11 14.80 -6.15
C ASP A 915 44.87 14.64 -7.67
N GLY A 916 43.68 14.16 -8.06
CA GLY A 916 43.24 14.13 -9.45
C GLY A 916 43.79 13.02 -10.34
N LYS A 917 44.36 11.94 -9.78
CA LYS A 917 44.95 10.85 -10.58
C LYS A 917 43.95 9.80 -11.08
N SER A 918 42.74 9.75 -10.54
CA SER A 918 41.64 8.92 -11.05
C SER A 918 41.08 9.52 -12.33
N GLY A 919 40.92 8.69 -13.38
CA GLY A 919 40.35 9.09 -14.67
C GLY A 919 38.89 9.55 -14.59
N ASP A 920 38.30 9.90 -15.74
CA ASP A 920 36.89 10.37 -15.82
C ASP A 920 35.87 9.27 -15.47
N ASP A 921 36.31 8.01 -15.53
CA ASP A 921 35.48 6.82 -15.39
C ASP A 921 35.09 6.52 -13.93
N PRO A 922 33.85 6.01 -13.71
CA PRO A 922 33.43 5.54 -12.41
C PRO A 922 34.25 4.29 -12.02
N HIS A 923 34.99 4.39 -10.93
CA HIS A 923 35.91 3.35 -10.48
C HIS A 923 35.56 2.86 -9.07
N LEU A 924 35.45 1.54 -8.90
CA LEU A 924 35.08 0.92 -7.63
C LEU A 924 36.35 0.48 -6.88
N CYS A 925 36.85 1.35 -6.00
CA CYS A 925 38.04 1.07 -5.21
C CYS A 925 37.91 -0.25 -4.41
N GLY A 926 38.94 -1.10 -4.46
CA GLY A 926 39.03 -2.31 -3.62
C GLY A 926 38.45 -3.59 -4.21
N LEU A 927 38.09 -3.62 -5.49
CA LEU A 927 38.02 -4.89 -6.23
C LEU A 927 39.42 -5.49 -6.40
N LEU A 928 39.54 -6.81 -6.32
CA LEU A 928 40.83 -7.49 -6.40
C LEU A 928 41.28 -7.55 -7.86
N GLU A 929 42.37 -6.87 -8.20
CA GLU A 929 43.02 -6.98 -9.52
C GLU A 929 43.68 -8.35 -9.65
N VAL A 930 43.34 -9.07 -10.71
CA VAL A 930 43.55 -10.53 -10.84
C VAL A 930 45.04 -10.93 -10.87
N ASP A 931 45.95 -9.96 -11.09
CA ASP A 931 47.36 -10.18 -11.40
C ASP A 931 48.35 -9.92 -10.24
N GLU A 932 47.95 -9.34 -9.09
CA GLU A 932 48.92 -8.92 -8.04
C GLU A 932 49.15 -9.90 -6.86
N HIS A 933 48.41 -11.00 -6.74
CA HIS A 933 48.50 -11.91 -5.57
C HIS A 933 48.87 -13.37 -5.88
N GLU A 934 49.91 -13.55 -6.71
CA GLU A 934 50.76 -14.76 -6.67
C GLU A 934 52.13 -14.43 -6.07
N GLY A 935 52.19 -14.31 -4.73
CA GLY A 935 53.46 -14.33 -3.99
C GLY A 935 53.66 -13.30 -2.87
N SER A 936 52.90 -13.36 -1.79
CA SER A 936 53.31 -12.76 -0.51
C SER A 936 52.65 -13.42 0.70
N GLU A 937 53.22 -14.54 1.18
CA GLU A 937 53.04 -14.93 2.58
C GLU A 937 53.74 -13.91 3.49
N ARG A 938 53.02 -12.92 4.01
CA ARG A 938 53.54 -12.05 5.08
C ARG A 938 52.64 -12.05 6.32
N LYS A 939 53.01 -12.99 7.19
CA LYS A 939 52.63 -13.17 8.59
C LYS A 939 52.36 -11.84 9.32
N SER A 940 51.22 -11.80 10.00
CA SER A 940 50.94 -10.85 11.07
C SER A 940 51.96 -10.99 12.21
N GLY A 941 52.50 -9.87 12.70
CA GLY A 941 53.38 -9.84 13.86
C GLY A 941 53.46 -8.42 14.44
N PRO A 942 53.09 -8.19 15.70
CA PRO A 942 53.11 -6.85 16.29
C PRO A 942 54.51 -6.55 16.85
N VAL A 943 55.20 -5.55 16.28
CA VAL A 943 56.42 -4.98 16.88
C VAL A 943 56.33 -3.46 16.79
N GLU A 944 56.37 -2.82 17.95
CA GLU A 944 56.52 -1.38 18.11
C GLU A 944 57.94 -0.95 17.65
N GLU A 945 58.08 0.24 17.06
CA GLU A 945 58.88 1.34 17.64
C GLU A 945 59.06 2.54 16.68
N LYS A 946 58.52 3.70 17.09
CA LYS A 946 59.13 5.07 17.02
C LYS A 946 59.42 5.72 15.63
N SER A 947 59.42 7.05 15.44
CA SER A 947 58.91 8.23 16.17
C SER A 947 59.10 9.51 15.32
N GLY A 948 58.26 10.55 15.51
CA GLY A 948 58.50 11.91 15.01
C GLY A 948 57.21 12.74 14.89
N LEU A 949 56.76 13.47 15.93
CA LEU A 949 57.07 14.89 16.21
C LEU A 949 56.55 15.85 15.11
N SER A 950 55.73 16.89 15.37
CA SER A 950 55.60 17.69 16.61
C SER A 950 54.23 18.38 16.77
N LEU A 951 53.79 18.57 18.02
CA LEU A 951 52.72 19.48 18.43
C LEU A 951 53.15 20.18 19.74
N PRO A 952 53.10 21.53 19.85
CA PRO A 952 53.39 22.22 21.10
C PRO A 952 52.20 22.19 22.08
N GLN A 953 52.47 21.86 23.34
CA GLN A 953 51.51 22.01 24.45
C GLN A 953 51.47 23.45 24.99
N VAL A 954 50.31 23.91 25.48
CA VAL A 954 50.23 24.63 26.78
C VAL A 954 48.97 24.19 27.56
N ARG A 955 49.15 24.04 28.87
CA ARG A 955 48.22 23.56 29.93
C ARG A 955 47.15 24.63 30.31
N ALA A 956 46.11 24.38 31.15
CA ALA A 956 46.21 23.70 32.45
C ALA A 956 44.91 23.23 33.14
N ARG A 957 45.08 22.14 33.92
CA ARG A 957 44.47 21.73 35.22
C ARG A 957 42.93 21.67 35.32
N SER A 958 42.25 20.55 35.62
CA SER A 958 42.48 19.33 36.46
C SER A 958 41.77 19.34 37.81
N GLY A 959 40.99 18.28 38.06
CA GLY A 959 40.32 17.91 39.33
C GLY A 959 38.86 17.47 39.08
N VAL A 960 38.37 16.29 39.47
CA VAL A 960 38.93 15.18 40.28
C VAL A 960 38.28 13.83 39.84
N GLU A 961 39.01 12.70 39.96
CA GLU A 961 38.54 11.30 39.73
C GLU A 961 37.97 10.67 41.04
N LYS A 962 37.29 9.50 41.14
CA LYS A 962 36.92 8.30 40.32
C LYS A 962 35.71 7.65 41.07
N PRO A 963 35.37 6.34 41.04
CA PRO A 963 35.53 5.22 40.08
C PRO A 963 34.12 4.71 39.59
N ALA A 964 33.90 3.66 38.77
CA ALA A 964 34.48 2.32 38.83
C ALA A 964 34.36 1.46 37.55
N SER A 965 35.33 0.54 37.45
CA SER A 965 35.37 -0.81 36.82
C SER A 965 34.12 -1.36 36.09
N GLY A 966 34.21 -2.06 34.97
CA GLY A 966 35.37 -2.61 34.25
C GLY A 966 35.48 -4.14 34.35
N GLN A 967 35.32 -4.84 33.23
CA GLN A 967 35.90 -6.18 32.96
C GLN A 967 35.87 -6.49 31.45
N THR A 968 36.70 -7.43 31.03
CA THR A 968 37.27 -7.57 29.67
C THR A 968 36.69 -8.71 28.83
N ALA A 969 37.01 -8.68 27.54
CA ALA A 969 36.62 -9.68 26.56
C ALA A 969 37.32 -11.04 26.73
N GLN A 970 36.66 -12.10 26.25
CA GLN A 970 37.27 -13.32 25.71
C GLN A 970 36.43 -13.77 24.50
N GLY A 971 37.08 -13.98 23.36
CA GLY A 971 36.51 -14.71 22.23
C GLY A 971 36.86 -16.20 22.33
N LEU A 972 36.21 -17.04 21.53
CA LEU A 972 36.51 -18.47 21.43
C LEU A 972 36.68 -18.87 19.96
N ASP A 973 37.75 -19.61 19.70
CA ASP A 973 38.08 -20.24 18.43
C ASP A 973 37.08 -21.35 18.08
N ALA A 974 36.93 -21.65 16.79
CA ALA A 974 36.08 -22.72 16.28
C ALA A 974 36.90 -23.73 15.47
N GLU A 975 37.04 -24.95 15.98
CA GLU A 975 37.57 -26.11 15.25
C GLU A 975 36.44 -26.90 14.53
N PRO A 976 36.77 -27.70 13.49
CA PRO A 976 35.78 -28.29 12.60
C PRO A 976 35.09 -29.53 13.18
N VAL A 977 33.78 -29.64 12.98
CA VAL A 977 32.98 -30.78 13.46
C VAL A 977 33.01 -31.94 12.46
N GLY A 978 33.62 -33.05 12.87
CA GLY A 978 33.57 -34.34 12.17
C GLY A 978 32.21 -35.04 12.29
N ALA A 979 32.01 -36.08 11.48
CA ALA A 979 30.75 -36.82 11.40
C ALA A 979 30.57 -37.88 12.52
N GLU A 980 29.31 -38.33 12.64
CA GLU A 980 28.79 -39.54 13.32
C GLU A 980 28.05 -39.37 14.67
N SER A 981 27.17 -40.36 14.90
CA SER A 981 26.29 -40.63 16.06
C SER A 981 24.98 -39.85 16.22
N ASP A 982 23.91 -40.59 15.90
CA ASP A 982 22.52 -40.45 16.31
C ASP A 982 22.28 -40.00 17.77
N ALA A 983 21.15 -39.32 18.04
CA ALA A 983 19.99 -39.95 18.72
C ALA A 983 18.89 -38.98 19.21
N VAL A 984 17.65 -39.29 18.79
CA VAL A 984 16.43 -39.38 19.63
C VAL A 984 15.90 -38.17 20.42
N ILE A 985 14.65 -37.83 20.08
CA ILE A 985 13.70 -36.96 20.79
C ILE A 985 13.51 -37.37 22.27
N ARG A 986 13.64 -36.42 23.21
CA ARG A 986 12.89 -36.43 24.48
C ARG A 986 12.48 -35.02 24.95
N GLY A 987 11.18 -34.75 24.92
CA GLY A 987 10.59 -33.60 25.62
C GLY A 987 10.29 -33.89 27.10
N LYS A 988 10.35 -32.85 27.93
CA LYS A 988 9.77 -32.67 29.28
C LYS A 988 9.89 -31.17 29.59
N GLY A 989 8.97 -30.46 30.24
CA GLY A 989 7.69 -30.85 30.82
C GLY A 989 7.61 -30.52 32.32
N LYS A 990 6.77 -29.53 32.68
CA LYS A 990 6.39 -29.10 34.06
C LYS A 990 7.50 -28.32 34.82
N SER A 991 7.24 -27.52 35.86
CA SER A 991 6.06 -27.44 36.76
C SER A 991 5.85 -26.02 37.34
N PRO A 992 4.65 -25.70 37.89
CA PRO A 992 4.38 -24.46 38.62
C PRO A 992 4.79 -24.52 40.12
N SER A 993 4.62 -23.40 40.82
CA SER A 993 5.03 -23.12 42.20
C SER A 993 4.35 -23.96 43.30
N ALA A 994 5.11 -24.27 44.36
CA ALA A 994 4.66 -24.94 45.58
C ALA A 994 3.89 -24.03 46.55
N PRO A 995 3.23 -24.62 47.57
CA PRO A 995 3.55 -24.27 48.96
C PRO A 995 3.74 -25.46 49.91
N LEU A 996 4.36 -25.20 51.06
CA LEU A 996 4.69 -26.11 52.18
C LEU A 996 3.71 -25.87 53.38
N PRO A 997 3.79 -26.55 54.55
CA PRO A 997 3.06 -27.80 54.76
C PRO A 997 2.27 -27.93 56.09
N VAL A 998 1.37 -28.93 56.15
CA VAL A 998 0.93 -29.73 57.33
C VAL A 998 0.46 -29.02 58.62
N THR A 999 -0.81 -29.27 59.02
CA THR A 999 -1.16 -29.93 60.31
C THR A 999 -2.66 -30.27 60.44
N GLY A 1000 -2.97 -31.53 60.81
CA GLY A 1000 -3.88 -31.85 61.92
C GLY A 1000 -5.41 -31.76 61.81
N LYS A 1001 -6.05 -32.95 61.84
CA LYS A 1001 -7.31 -33.32 62.53
C LYS A 1001 -8.69 -32.89 61.96
N THR A 1002 -9.61 -33.87 61.99
CA THR A 1002 -11.09 -33.80 62.23
C THR A 1002 -11.89 -32.66 61.57
N GLY A 1003 -12.95 -32.86 60.78
CA GLY A 1003 -13.91 -33.97 60.69
C GLY A 1003 -15.36 -33.41 60.78
N VAL A 1004 -16.36 -34.16 60.28
CA VAL A 1004 -17.82 -33.96 60.51
C VAL A 1004 -18.57 -32.86 59.71
N THR A 1005 -19.27 -33.35 58.66
CA THR A 1005 -20.64 -33.02 58.14
C THR A 1005 -21.14 -31.60 57.81
N HIS A 1006 -21.81 -31.55 56.64
CA HIS A 1006 -23.07 -30.85 56.29
C HIS A 1006 -23.29 -29.36 56.57
N GLY A 1007 -23.73 -28.64 55.53
CA GLY A 1007 -24.44 -27.35 55.65
C GLY A 1007 -24.44 -26.53 54.36
N GLN A 1008 -25.49 -26.67 53.54
CA GLN A 1008 -25.88 -25.70 52.51
C GLN A 1008 -26.44 -24.41 53.16
N PRO A 1009 -26.64 -23.29 52.43
CA PRO A 1009 -26.62 -23.13 50.97
C PRO A 1009 -25.52 -22.24 50.39
#